data_AF-B6VNN3-F1
#
_entry.id   AF-B6VNN3-F1
#
_cell.length_a   1.000
_cell.length_b   1.000
_cell.length_c   1.000
_cell.angle_alpha   90.00
_cell.angle_beta   90.00
_cell.angle_gamma   90.00
#
_symmetry.space_group_name_H-M   'P 1'
#
loop_
_entity.id
_entity.type
_entity.pdbx_description
1 polymer ?
#
loop_
_entity_poly.entity_id
_entity_poly.type
_entity_poly.pdbx_seq_one_letter_code
_entity_poly.pdbx_strand_id
1 'polypeptide(L)'
;MSNQDALFHSVKDDIHFDTLLEQAHQVIEKQAEKLWSDTAEHDPGITFLQGISYGVSDLAYRHTLPLKDLLTPAPDEQQQEGIFPAEFGPHNTLTCGPVTADDYRKALLDLHSSDSLDGTQQDEGDFLFRSVQLVREPEKQRYTYWYDATKREYSFVNSEGAKEFTLRGNYWLYLEPTRWTQGNIAAATRQLTEFLTKNRNIGESVSNIIWLQPVDLPLLLDVELDDDVGAQDVPGIFAAVYSTAEQYLMPGAQRYRTEVLQNAGMSNDQIFEGPLLEHGWIPELPAARDYTQRLTLNLSRLVNSLLEIEGIKHVNRLRLDDSFDKTAIEPVKGDTWSWSIKEGYYPRLWGEDPLNQLAQQNGPLRVIAKGGISVSVSKEQIQASLPSQSLIQNEPVILAYGQHRDVGSYYPVSDTLPPCYGLQHSLSESEHLLPLHQFMLPFEQLLACGCQQIAMLPRLLAFQREGYEVWGDQWPFKSGSVNDDAHQDYAPALKDLLGQIALDSDHELDIINYLLGYFGTQRAPRTFTTQLDDFRAVQQGYLAQQPTLTYHRSNIRIDQVSSLQKRIAARMGLGGELFKPQPDLSQLPFYLIEHRALLPVKPNSQFDKEQKPASVTEEGGSQTGQHYVVIEQKGIDGKLTQGQVINLILYEGEQGETQFTIRGQMVFKTEGDKFWLDVNNSAQLEYNLARVMTAAKASKLFWQNSPVWMEDMGYRLAYASDQSSLPVNQRRLTRTVQTPFPPMVVVGSEITLLKQVGIVNLKKAESEKLYAKVVSFDRIEGTLIIERLGNSTLAFPTSEEAWRYSWYFSGEKYERTDRFSFVISVVVNSDLIKLPGVDPYKLEEWVKETILTEFPAHISMIIHWMDREAFLNFANTYQRWQNNGTPLGDAAYSILESLTLGKLPSALKGVGTMRIATSSQREEVVGSNGDQWNTDGITQNELFYVPKES
;
A
#
# COMPACT_ATOMS: atom_id res chain seq x y z
N MET A 1 -19.97 26.68 -14.30
CA MET A 1 -21.01 26.30 -15.29
C MET A 1 -22.24 27.20 -15.14
N SER A 2 -22.18 28.47 -15.59
CA SER A 2 -23.20 29.49 -15.30
C SER A 2 -24.19 29.78 -16.43
N ASN A 3 -24.18 29.00 -17.52
CA ASN A 3 -25.18 29.14 -18.59
C ASN A 3 -26.03 27.86 -18.63
N GLN A 4 -27.16 27.89 -17.92
CA GLN A 4 -28.02 26.73 -17.75
C GLN A 4 -28.65 26.27 -19.08
N ASP A 5 -28.85 27.16 -20.06
CA ASP A 5 -29.57 26.86 -21.32
C ASP A 5 -28.78 27.18 -22.61
N ALA A 6 -27.44 27.25 -22.55
CA ALA A 6 -26.65 27.65 -23.73
C ALA A 6 -26.82 26.73 -24.95
N LEU A 7 -27.00 25.42 -24.73
CA LEU A 7 -27.16 24.48 -25.82
C LEU A 7 -28.52 24.67 -26.51
N PHE A 8 -29.62 24.70 -25.74
CA PHE A 8 -30.96 24.89 -26.29
C PHE A 8 -31.04 26.12 -27.20
N HIS A 9 -30.57 27.28 -26.74
CA HIS A 9 -30.60 28.51 -27.55
C HIS A 9 -29.74 28.42 -28.82
N SER A 10 -28.69 27.60 -28.83
CA SER A 10 -27.82 27.43 -30.01
C SER A 10 -28.41 26.51 -31.08
N VAL A 11 -29.24 25.53 -30.69
CA VAL A 11 -29.80 24.52 -31.62
C VAL A 11 -31.31 24.60 -31.76
N LYS A 12 -31.97 25.56 -31.10
CA LYS A 12 -33.44 25.66 -31.02
C LYS A 12 -34.12 25.54 -32.40
N ASP A 13 -33.59 26.26 -33.38
CA ASP A 13 -34.17 26.28 -34.73
C ASP A 13 -33.88 24.97 -35.48
N ASP A 14 -32.76 24.30 -35.19
CA ASP A 14 -32.38 23.02 -35.79
C ASP A 14 -33.20 21.84 -35.27
N ILE A 15 -33.60 21.88 -33.99
CA ILE A 15 -34.41 20.83 -33.34
C ILE A 15 -35.91 21.09 -33.41
N HIS A 16 -36.32 22.23 -33.97
CA HIS A 16 -37.73 22.59 -34.09
C HIS A 16 -38.45 21.60 -35.01
N PHE A 17 -39.69 21.25 -34.66
CA PHE A 17 -40.52 20.30 -35.41
C PHE A 17 -40.57 20.59 -36.92
N ASP A 18 -40.86 21.84 -37.30
CA ASP A 18 -40.97 22.23 -38.72
C ASP A 18 -39.67 21.97 -39.50
N THR A 19 -38.52 22.26 -38.88
CA THR A 19 -37.19 22.06 -39.47
C THR A 19 -36.91 20.57 -39.67
N LEU A 20 -37.18 19.75 -38.65
CA LEU A 20 -36.96 18.30 -38.71
C LEU A 20 -37.90 17.63 -39.72
N LEU A 21 -39.16 18.08 -39.79
CA LEU A 21 -40.13 17.60 -40.77
C LEU A 21 -39.71 17.97 -42.20
N GLU A 22 -39.24 19.21 -42.43
CA GLU A 22 -38.73 19.63 -43.74
C GLU A 22 -37.52 18.77 -44.17
N GLN A 23 -36.58 18.51 -43.26
CA GLN A 23 -35.44 17.61 -43.53
C GLN A 23 -35.90 16.20 -43.88
N ALA A 24 -36.90 15.67 -43.16
CA ALA A 24 -37.46 14.35 -43.45
C ALA A 24 -38.14 14.31 -44.82
N HIS A 25 -38.90 15.35 -45.20
CA HIS A 25 -39.47 15.49 -46.54
C HIS A 25 -38.39 15.49 -47.63
N GLN A 26 -37.31 16.25 -47.46
CA GLN A 26 -36.21 16.28 -48.42
C GLN A 26 -35.56 14.91 -48.61
N VAL A 27 -35.44 14.12 -47.53
CA VAL A 27 -34.94 12.75 -47.60
C VAL A 27 -35.89 11.85 -48.40
N ILE A 28 -37.19 11.94 -48.15
CA ILE A 28 -38.22 11.17 -48.87
C ILE A 28 -38.24 11.55 -50.34
N GLU A 29 -38.26 12.83 -50.70
CA GLU A 29 -38.24 13.28 -52.09
C GLU A 29 -37.03 12.72 -52.85
N LYS A 30 -35.87 12.67 -52.17
CA LYS A 30 -34.63 12.15 -52.74
C LYS A 30 -34.60 10.62 -52.86
N GLN A 31 -35.21 9.89 -51.94
CA GLN A 31 -35.14 8.42 -51.90
C GLN A 31 -36.32 7.73 -52.59
N ALA A 32 -37.53 8.28 -52.48
CA ALA A 32 -38.75 7.70 -53.05
C ALA A 32 -38.95 8.07 -54.53
N GLU A 33 -38.31 9.15 -55.01
CA GLU A 33 -38.40 9.67 -56.37
C GLU A 33 -39.85 9.72 -56.91
N LYS A 34 -40.24 8.75 -57.76
CA LYS A 34 -41.57 8.67 -58.38
C LYS A 34 -42.52 7.67 -57.72
N LEU A 35 -42.06 6.95 -56.70
CA LEU A 35 -42.86 5.93 -56.01
C LEU A 35 -43.82 6.53 -54.98
N TRP A 36 -43.44 7.65 -54.34
CA TRP A 36 -44.29 8.41 -53.42
C TRP A 36 -44.31 9.87 -53.85
N SER A 37 -45.22 10.20 -54.78
CA SER A 37 -45.29 11.52 -55.40
C SER A 37 -46.31 12.47 -54.77
N ASP A 38 -47.23 11.97 -53.96
CA ASP A 38 -48.22 12.76 -53.23
C ASP A 38 -47.81 12.84 -51.76
N THR A 39 -47.25 13.99 -51.36
CA THR A 39 -46.74 14.22 -50.01
C THR A 39 -47.54 15.30 -49.28
N ALA A 40 -48.84 15.43 -49.61
CA ALA A 40 -49.74 16.36 -48.97
C ALA A 40 -50.28 15.82 -47.63
N GLU A 41 -50.90 16.69 -46.83
CA GLU A 41 -51.39 16.38 -45.47
C GLU A 41 -52.47 15.28 -45.41
N HIS A 42 -53.15 14.97 -46.53
CA HIS A 42 -54.15 13.90 -46.57
C HIS A 42 -53.53 12.50 -46.70
N ASP A 43 -52.24 12.40 -47.03
CA ASP A 43 -51.55 11.12 -47.14
C ASP A 43 -51.25 10.55 -45.73
N PRO A 44 -51.74 9.34 -45.40
CA PRO A 44 -51.48 8.71 -44.11
C PRO A 44 -50.01 8.59 -43.71
N GLY A 45 -49.12 8.34 -44.67
CA GLY A 45 -47.70 8.21 -44.41
C GLY A 45 -47.04 9.54 -44.08
N ILE A 46 -47.56 10.66 -44.59
CA ILE A 46 -47.14 12.01 -44.16
C ILE A 46 -47.63 12.28 -42.73
N THR A 47 -48.85 11.88 -42.39
CA THR A 47 -49.34 12.00 -41.00
C THR A 47 -48.47 11.19 -40.02
N PHE A 48 -48.03 9.98 -40.39
CA PHE A 48 -47.10 9.20 -39.57
C PHE A 48 -45.74 9.86 -39.48
N LEU A 49 -45.21 10.39 -40.58
CA LEU A 49 -43.95 11.12 -40.60
C LEU A 49 -43.98 12.35 -39.67
N GLN A 50 -45.08 13.10 -39.67
CA GLN A 50 -45.30 14.22 -38.76
C GLN A 50 -45.31 13.74 -37.29
N GLY A 51 -46.05 12.68 -36.97
CA GLY A 51 -46.07 12.12 -35.61
C GLY A 51 -44.67 11.72 -35.13
N ILE A 52 -43.92 10.98 -35.95
CA ILE A 52 -42.55 10.58 -35.62
C ILE A 52 -41.60 11.79 -35.53
N SER A 53 -41.73 12.77 -36.43
CA SER A 53 -40.93 14.00 -36.39
C SER A 53 -41.19 14.80 -35.11
N TYR A 54 -42.43 14.79 -34.60
CA TYR A 54 -42.73 15.36 -33.29
C TYR A 54 -42.02 14.59 -32.17
N GLY A 55 -42.09 13.26 -32.16
CA GLY A 55 -41.36 12.41 -31.21
C GLY A 55 -39.84 12.65 -31.22
N VAL A 56 -39.24 12.80 -32.41
CA VAL A 56 -37.82 13.17 -32.57
C VAL A 56 -37.55 14.57 -32.02
N SER A 57 -38.44 15.54 -32.25
CA SER A 57 -38.26 16.91 -31.73
C SER A 57 -38.34 16.97 -30.20
N ASP A 58 -39.21 16.17 -29.57
CA ASP A 58 -39.25 16.01 -28.10
C ASP A 58 -37.95 15.39 -27.58
N LEU A 59 -37.48 14.29 -28.18
CA LEU A 59 -36.22 13.66 -27.80
C LEU A 59 -35.02 14.62 -27.99
N ALA A 60 -34.98 15.36 -29.09
CA ALA A 60 -33.95 16.35 -29.36
C ALA A 60 -33.98 17.49 -28.34
N TYR A 61 -35.16 17.96 -27.94
CA TYR A 61 -35.31 18.94 -26.88
C TYR A 61 -34.75 18.44 -25.54
N ARG A 62 -35.01 17.17 -25.17
CA ARG A 62 -34.47 16.56 -23.94
C ARG A 62 -32.93 16.57 -23.91
N HIS A 63 -32.26 16.35 -25.05
CA HIS A 63 -30.79 16.44 -25.13
C HIS A 63 -30.24 17.85 -24.81
N THR A 64 -31.07 18.89 -24.90
CA THR A 64 -30.64 20.27 -24.66
C THR A 64 -30.80 20.75 -23.21
N LEU A 65 -31.40 19.92 -22.35
CA LEU A 65 -31.58 20.23 -20.94
C LEU A 65 -30.22 20.48 -20.25
N PRO A 66 -30.21 21.26 -19.15
CA PRO A 66 -28.96 21.58 -18.46
C PRO A 66 -28.19 20.30 -18.08
N LEU A 67 -26.87 20.25 -18.37
CA LEU A 67 -26.06 19.06 -18.10
C LEU A 67 -26.13 18.61 -16.63
N LYS A 68 -26.19 19.56 -15.70
CA LYS A 68 -26.35 19.28 -14.27
C LYS A 68 -27.65 18.50 -13.99
N ASP A 69 -28.73 18.85 -14.67
CA ASP A 69 -30.03 18.19 -14.55
C ASP A 69 -30.01 16.81 -15.19
N LEU A 70 -29.39 16.67 -16.38
CA LEU A 70 -29.23 15.38 -17.08
C LEU A 70 -28.38 14.37 -16.30
N LEU A 71 -27.41 14.84 -15.52
CA LEU A 71 -26.57 14.00 -14.66
C LEU A 71 -27.19 13.74 -13.28
N THR A 72 -28.36 14.29 -12.96
CA THR A 72 -29.00 14.12 -11.65
C THR A 72 -29.88 12.87 -11.65
N PRO A 73 -29.56 11.84 -10.85
CA PRO A 73 -30.39 10.63 -10.73
C PRO A 73 -31.75 10.92 -10.09
N ALA A 74 -32.66 9.94 -10.18
CA ALA A 74 -33.94 10.01 -9.50
C ALA A 74 -33.75 10.10 -7.96
N PRO A 75 -34.65 10.78 -7.21
CA PRO A 75 -34.47 11.00 -5.76
C PRO A 75 -34.26 9.73 -4.92
N ASP A 76 -34.84 8.60 -5.34
CA ASP A 76 -34.69 7.29 -4.71
C ASP A 76 -33.35 6.59 -5.04
N GLU A 77 -32.68 7.03 -6.11
CA GLU A 77 -31.35 6.54 -6.53
C GLU A 77 -30.21 7.44 -6.03
N GLN A 78 -30.52 8.58 -5.39
CA GLN A 78 -29.53 9.48 -4.82
C GLN A 78 -28.95 8.91 -3.52
N GLN A 79 -27.93 8.07 -3.65
CA GLN A 79 -27.27 7.38 -2.53
C GLN A 79 -26.13 8.20 -1.87
N GLN A 80 -25.73 9.31 -2.49
CA GLN A 80 -24.59 10.15 -2.05
C GLN A 80 -24.99 11.63 -2.04
N GLU A 81 -24.12 12.51 -1.54
CA GLU A 81 -24.45 13.95 -1.33
C GLU A 81 -24.42 14.80 -2.61
N GLY A 82 -23.86 14.30 -3.72
CA GLY A 82 -23.73 15.04 -4.97
C GLY A 82 -23.69 14.17 -6.23
N ILE A 83 -23.56 14.79 -7.40
CA ILE A 83 -23.54 14.10 -8.72
C ILE A 83 -22.37 13.11 -8.80
N PHE A 84 -21.21 13.51 -8.28
CA PHE A 84 -20.03 12.64 -8.21
C PHE A 84 -19.74 12.29 -6.75
N PRO A 85 -19.18 11.10 -6.48
CA PRO A 85 -18.73 10.75 -5.13
C PRO A 85 -17.70 11.75 -4.61
N ALA A 86 -17.77 12.09 -3.33
CA ALA A 86 -16.89 13.09 -2.71
C ALA A 86 -15.39 12.74 -2.80
N GLU A 87 -15.07 11.44 -2.87
CA GLU A 87 -13.71 10.92 -3.08
C GLU A 87 -13.07 11.35 -4.41
N PHE A 88 -13.86 11.67 -5.43
CA PHE A 88 -13.36 12.22 -6.69
C PHE A 88 -13.23 13.75 -6.68
N GLY A 89 -13.61 14.40 -5.58
CA GLY A 89 -13.44 15.83 -5.38
C GLY A 89 -11.96 16.26 -5.42
N PRO A 90 -11.68 17.54 -5.67
CA PRO A 90 -10.31 18.03 -5.86
C PRO A 90 -9.42 17.84 -4.63
N HIS A 91 -9.98 17.88 -3.41
CA HIS A 91 -9.25 17.68 -2.16
C HIS A 91 -8.62 16.27 -2.05
N ASN A 92 -9.23 15.25 -2.65
CA ASN A 92 -8.71 13.88 -2.67
C ASN A 92 -7.92 13.58 -3.94
N THR A 93 -8.41 14.03 -5.10
CA THR A 93 -7.79 13.69 -6.40
C THR A 93 -6.49 14.47 -6.66
N LEU A 94 -6.35 15.69 -6.12
CA LEU A 94 -5.16 16.53 -6.34
C LEU A 94 -4.09 16.37 -5.25
N THR A 95 -4.44 15.80 -4.09
CA THR A 95 -3.47 15.49 -3.04
C THR A 95 -2.71 14.20 -3.34
N CYS A 96 -1.57 14.02 -2.68
CA CYS A 96 -0.78 12.79 -2.75
C CYS A 96 -0.25 12.41 -1.37
N GLY A 97 -0.08 11.11 -1.11
CA GLY A 97 0.48 10.65 0.16
C GLY A 97 1.89 11.20 0.40
N PRO A 98 2.38 11.20 1.66
CA PRO A 98 3.64 11.84 1.99
C PRO A 98 4.84 11.11 1.37
N VAL A 99 5.61 11.83 0.55
CA VAL A 99 6.77 11.28 -0.18
C VAL A 99 8.10 11.95 0.19
N THR A 100 8.05 13.22 0.58
CA THR A 100 9.22 13.98 1.02
C THR A 100 9.24 14.16 2.54
N ALA A 101 10.39 14.56 3.09
CA ALA A 101 10.49 14.90 4.51
C ALA A 101 9.54 16.04 4.92
N ASP A 102 9.30 17.00 4.02
CA ASP A 102 8.36 18.09 4.25
C ASP A 102 6.90 17.63 4.21
N ASP A 103 6.55 16.66 3.34
CA ASP A 103 5.21 16.07 3.33
C ASP A 103 4.94 15.30 4.62
N TYR A 104 5.89 14.45 5.07
CA TYR A 104 5.78 13.78 6.36
C TYR A 104 5.64 14.79 7.49
N ARG A 105 6.36 15.92 7.42
CA ARG A 105 6.26 16.99 8.41
C ARG A 105 4.87 17.64 8.41
N LYS A 106 4.30 17.98 7.24
CA LYS A 106 2.92 18.51 7.13
C LYS A 106 1.91 17.54 7.73
N ALA A 107 1.95 16.27 7.30
CA ALA A 107 1.01 15.25 7.73
C ALA A 107 1.13 14.91 9.23
N LEU A 108 2.34 14.84 9.78
CA LEU A 108 2.55 14.58 11.21
C LEU A 108 2.12 15.79 12.07
N LEU A 109 2.37 17.01 11.61
CA LEU A 109 1.90 18.22 12.32
C LEU A 109 0.38 18.35 12.35
N ASP A 110 -0.32 17.63 11.48
CA ASP A 110 -1.78 17.62 11.44
C ASP A 110 -2.40 16.62 12.42
N LEU A 111 -1.65 15.60 12.88
CA LEU A 111 -2.19 14.60 13.80
C LEU A 111 -2.71 15.25 15.09
N HIS A 112 -3.96 14.96 15.43
CA HIS A 112 -4.68 15.50 16.57
C HIS A 112 -5.18 14.37 17.48
N SER A 113 -5.26 14.60 18.79
CA SER A 113 -5.63 13.53 19.74
C SER A 113 -7.04 12.96 19.52
N SER A 114 -7.91 13.67 18.80
CA SER A 114 -9.26 13.22 18.46
C SER A 114 -9.31 12.17 17.34
N ASP A 115 -8.29 12.07 16.48
CA ASP A 115 -8.37 11.22 15.28
C ASP A 115 -8.41 9.73 15.62
N SER A 116 -8.01 9.35 16.85
CA SER A 116 -8.04 7.98 17.35
C SER A 116 -9.35 7.59 18.04
N LEU A 117 -10.31 8.51 18.17
CA LEU A 117 -11.56 8.29 18.89
C LEU A 117 -12.71 8.16 17.88
N ASP A 118 -13.59 7.16 18.09
CA ASP A 118 -14.88 7.08 17.41
C ASP A 118 -15.73 8.30 17.78
N GLY A 119 -15.53 9.42 17.08
CA GLY A 119 -16.40 10.59 16.90
C GLY A 119 -16.96 11.33 18.14
N THR A 120 -16.66 10.92 19.37
CA THR A 120 -17.48 11.30 20.55
C THR A 120 -16.87 12.37 21.46
N GLN A 121 -15.62 12.81 21.21
CA GLN A 121 -14.97 13.90 21.96
C GLN A 121 -14.12 14.77 21.02
N GLN A 122 -14.77 15.60 20.20
CA GLN A 122 -14.10 16.40 19.16
C GLN A 122 -13.45 17.70 19.68
N ASP A 123 -13.78 18.18 20.88
CA ASP A 123 -13.35 19.50 21.38
C ASP A 123 -12.41 19.49 22.62
N GLU A 124 -12.09 18.32 23.18
CA GLU A 124 -11.14 18.20 24.31
C GLU A 124 -9.84 17.50 23.83
N GLY A 125 -8.96 18.25 23.16
CA GLY A 125 -7.72 17.73 22.59
C GLY A 125 -6.70 18.79 22.20
N ASP A 126 -5.56 18.33 21.70
CA ASP A 126 -4.50 19.18 21.11
C ASP A 126 -3.82 18.40 19.99
N PHE A 127 -3.13 19.12 19.11
CA PHE A 127 -2.24 18.51 18.14
C PHE A 127 -1.15 17.72 18.87
N LEU A 128 -0.71 16.62 18.27
CA LEU A 128 0.28 15.77 18.93
C LEU A 128 1.66 16.44 18.99
N PHE A 129 2.01 17.13 17.91
CA PHE A 129 3.36 17.64 17.68
C PHE A 129 3.35 19.13 17.36
N ARG A 130 4.31 19.84 17.93
CA ARG A 130 4.58 21.24 17.59
C ARG A 130 5.60 21.36 16.45
N SER A 131 6.56 20.43 16.42
CA SER A 131 7.61 20.36 15.42
C SER A 131 8.03 18.91 15.18
N VAL A 132 8.43 18.62 13.95
CA VAL A 132 8.78 17.29 13.47
C VAL A 132 9.98 17.41 12.54
N GLN A 133 10.93 16.48 12.65
CA GLN A 133 12.07 16.38 11.76
C GLN A 133 12.30 14.92 11.36
N LEU A 134 12.24 14.64 10.06
CA LEU A 134 12.59 13.34 9.49
C LEU A 134 13.99 13.44 8.86
N VAL A 135 14.94 12.63 9.31
CA VAL A 135 16.31 12.60 8.78
C VAL A 135 16.71 11.19 8.40
N ARG A 136 17.63 11.05 7.45
CA ARG A 136 18.20 9.74 7.09
C ARG A 136 18.96 9.15 8.27
N GLU A 137 18.87 7.84 8.45
CA GLU A 137 19.61 7.12 9.48
C GLU A 137 21.13 7.37 9.32
N PRO A 138 21.84 7.81 10.38
CA PRO A 138 23.27 8.06 10.33
C PRO A 138 24.04 6.80 9.92
N GLU A 139 25.05 6.95 9.05
CA GLU A 139 25.71 5.79 8.42
C GLU A 139 26.29 4.80 9.42
N LYS A 140 26.84 5.31 10.53
CA LYS A 140 27.44 4.51 11.61
C LYS A 140 26.43 3.75 12.45
N GLN A 141 25.15 4.09 12.35
CA GLN A 141 24.05 3.49 13.13
C GLN A 141 23.12 2.64 12.28
N ARG A 142 23.42 2.49 10.98
CA ARG A 142 22.61 1.67 10.09
C ARG A 142 22.49 0.24 10.59
N TYR A 143 21.37 -0.38 10.26
CA TYR A 143 21.24 -1.83 10.41
C TYR A 143 22.39 -2.52 9.67
N THR A 144 23.23 -3.25 10.40
CA THR A 144 24.48 -3.80 9.89
C THR A 144 24.48 -5.31 10.05
N TYR A 145 24.95 -6.01 9.02
CA TYR A 145 25.12 -7.47 9.01
C TYR A 145 26.35 -7.83 8.15
N TRP A 146 26.82 -9.06 8.27
CA TRP A 146 28.03 -9.54 7.61
C TRP A 146 27.77 -10.80 6.80
N TYR A 147 28.49 -10.94 5.69
CA TYR A 147 28.51 -12.17 4.88
C TYR A 147 29.91 -12.81 4.92
N ASP A 148 29.98 -14.04 5.40
CA ASP A 148 31.20 -14.86 5.37
C ASP A 148 31.15 -15.79 4.15
N ALA A 149 31.92 -15.49 3.11
CA ALA A 149 31.94 -16.26 1.87
C ALA A 149 32.51 -17.69 2.04
N THR A 150 33.32 -17.93 3.07
CA THR A 150 33.92 -19.25 3.33
C THR A 150 32.91 -20.18 3.97
N LYS A 151 32.16 -19.67 4.96
CA LYS A 151 31.09 -20.41 5.63
C LYS A 151 29.77 -20.39 4.86
N ARG A 152 29.61 -19.39 3.98
CA ARG A 152 28.39 -19.09 3.22
C ARG A 152 27.21 -18.76 4.14
N GLU A 153 27.48 -17.91 5.13
CA GLU A 153 26.56 -17.57 6.22
C GLU A 153 26.46 -16.04 6.38
N TYR A 154 25.26 -15.57 6.69
CA TYR A 154 24.95 -14.20 7.06
C TYR A 154 24.81 -14.08 8.58
N SER A 155 25.53 -13.13 9.17
CA SER A 155 25.66 -12.99 10.62
C SER A 155 25.44 -11.56 11.09
N PHE A 156 25.03 -11.41 12.34
CA PHE A 156 25.02 -10.14 13.07
C PHE A 156 26.35 -9.81 13.75
N VAL A 157 27.32 -10.71 13.66
CA VAL A 157 28.64 -10.57 14.29
C VAL A 157 29.71 -10.63 13.20
N ASN A 158 30.68 -9.74 13.30
CA ASN A 158 31.81 -9.71 12.37
C ASN A 158 32.71 -10.95 12.58
N SER A 159 33.08 -11.62 11.49
CA SER A 159 34.10 -12.68 11.46
C SER A 159 35.25 -12.29 10.53
N GLU A 160 36.42 -12.90 10.76
CA GLU A 160 37.61 -12.65 9.93
C GLU A 160 37.31 -12.95 8.45
N GLY A 161 37.52 -11.96 7.57
CA GLY A 161 37.27 -12.07 6.13
C GLY A 161 35.84 -11.79 5.67
N ALA A 162 34.88 -11.61 6.59
CA ALA A 162 33.50 -11.31 6.23
C ALA A 162 33.33 -9.89 5.65
N LYS A 163 32.35 -9.73 4.75
CA LYS A 163 32.00 -8.44 4.14
C LYS A 163 30.86 -7.79 4.91
N GLU A 164 31.05 -6.53 5.28
CA GLU A 164 30.04 -5.72 5.98
C GLU A 164 29.01 -5.16 5.00
N PHE A 165 27.74 -5.22 5.40
CA PHE A 165 26.60 -4.65 4.70
C PHE A 165 25.78 -3.78 5.64
N THR A 166 25.26 -2.66 5.12
CA THR A 166 24.38 -1.76 5.84
C THR A 166 23.07 -1.56 5.07
N LEU A 167 21.93 -1.76 5.73
CA LEU A 167 20.62 -1.50 5.13
C LEU A 167 20.43 0.00 4.90
N ARG A 168 19.92 0.36 3.71
CA ARG A 168 19.58 1.74 3.34
C ARG A 168 18.06 1.94 3.35
N GLY A 169 17.63 3.20 3.28
CA GLY A 169 16.21 3.57 3.32
C GLY A 169 15.61 3.65 4.73
N ASN A 170 16.44 3.72 5.77
CA ASN A 170 15.99 4.01 7.12
C ASN A 170 16.02 5.50 7.42
N TYR A 171 15.06 5.94 8.22
CA TYR A 171 14.94 7.30 8.72
C TYR A 171 14.79 7.31 10.24
N TRP A 172 15.28 8.40 10.84
CA TRP A 172 15.05 8.75 12.23
C TRP A 172 14.06 9.90 12.29
N LEU A 173 13.09 9.79 13.19
CA LEU A 173 12.02 10.74 13.36
C LEU A 173 12.14 11.42 14.72
N TYR A 174 12.45 12.71 14.71
CA TYR A 174 12.50 13.55 15.92
C TYR A 174 11.17 14.27 16.08
N LEU A 175 10.60 14.19 17.28
CA LEU A 175 9.27 14.70 17.60
C LEU A 175 9.34 15.65 18.78
N GLU A 176 8.89 16.89 18.58
CA GLU A 176 8.63 17.87 19.64
C GLU A 176 7.16 17.77 20.05
N PRO A 177 6.83 17.08 21.16
CA PRO A 177 5.46 16.90 21.59
C PRO A 177 4.86 18.21 22.13
N THR A 178 3.57 18.41 21.92
CA THR A 178 2.81 19.44 22.65
C THR A 178 2.77 19.15 24.15
N ARG A 179 2.40 20.16 24.96
CA ARG A 179 2.25 20.00 26.41
C ARG A 179 1.20 18.94 26.75
N TRP A 180 0.17 18.80 25.93
CA TRP A 180 -0.80 17.71 26.08
C TRP A 180 -0.14 16.35 25.86
N THR A 181 0.54 16.17 24.73
CA THR A 181 1.20 14.91 24.38
C THR A 181 2.27 14.47 25.38
N GLN A 182 2.96 15.41 26.03
CA GLN A 182 3.88 15.09 27.13
C GLN A 182 3.21 14.27 28.25
N GLY A 183 1.94 14.57 28.57
CA GLY A 183 1.17 13.84 29.58
C GLY A 183 0.64 12.48 29.10
N ASN A 184 0.65 12.19 27.79
CA ASN A 184 0.05 11.00 27.20
C ASN A 184 0.84 10.44 26.00
N ILE A 185 2.15 10.25 26.16
CA ILE A 185 3.05 9.75 25.09
C ILE A 185 2.60 8.37 24.57
N ALA A 186 2.03 7.52 25.42
CA ALA A 186 1.59 6.18 25.02
C ALA A 186 0.48 6.22 23.95
N ALA A 187 -0.54 7.07 24.14
CA ALA A 187 -1.61 7.22 23.15
C ALA A 187 -1.09 7.82 21.84
N ALA A 188 -0.25 8.85 21.93
CA ALA A 188 0.37 9.47 20.76
C ALA A 188 1.28 8.51 19.99
N THR A 189 1.99 7.62 20.70
CA THR A 189 2.82 6.57 20.07
C THR A 189 1.99 5.58 19.27
N ARG A 190 0.80 5.20 19.77
CA ARG A 190 -0.12 4.32 19.03
C ARG A 190 -0.60 4.99 17.74
N GLN A 191 -1.10 6.22 17.83
CA GLN A 191 -1.58 6.97 16.66
C GLN A 191 -0.47 7.23 15.63
N LEU A 192 0.73 7.58 16.10
CA LEU A 192 1.91 7.72 15.25
C LEU A 192 2.26 6.41 14.53
N THR A 193 2.22 5.28 15.23
CA THR A 193 2.53 3.96 14.65
C THR A 193 1.53 3.60 13.56
N GLU A 194 0.24 3.86 13.78
CA GLU A 194 -0.81 3.67 12.78
C GLU A 194 -0.58 4.56 11.56
N PHE A 195 -0.27 5.85 11.76
CA PHE A 195 0.04 6.78 10.69
C PHE A 195 1.24 6.33 9.85
N LEU A 196 2.35 5.95 10.49
CA LEU A 196 3.57 5.50 9.81
C LEU A 196 3.34 4.18 9.04
N THR A 197 2.52 3.27 9.58
CA THR A 197 2.15 2.02 8.91
C THR A 197 1.30 2.30 7.67
N LYS A 198 0.36 3.24 7.77
CA LYS A 198 -0.51 3.66 6.66
C LYS A 198 0.23 4.42 5.57
N ASN A 199 1.34 5.08 5.86
CA ASN A 199 2.05 5.98 4.95
C ASN A 199 3.51 5.58 4.73
N ARG A 200 3.80 4.29 4.58
CA ARG A 200 5.17 3.79 4.42
C ARG A 200 5.57 3.71 2.95
N ASN A 201 6.54 4.52 2.54
CA ASN A 201 7.06 4.44 1.17
C ASN A 201 7.84 3.16 0.88
N ILE A 202 7.78 2.72 -0.37
CA ILE A 202 8.49 1.55 -0.87
C ILE A 202 9.99 1.69 -0.64
N GLY A 203 10.63 0.67 -0.06
CA GLY A 203 12.06 0.70 0.22
C GLY A 203 12.43 1.50 1.46
N GLU A 204 11.48 2.15 2.12
CA GLU A 204 11.72 3.12 3.20
C GLU A 204 11.08 2.69 4.53
N SER A 205 11.62 3.13 5.66
CA SER A 205 11.06 2.87 6.99
C SER A 205 11.61 3.85 8.03
N VAL A 206 10.79 4.23 9.00
CA VAL A 206 11.26 4.94 10.20
C VAL A 206 11.78 3.89 11.19
N SER A 207 13.10 3.82 11.36
CA SER A 207 13.75 2.83 12.22
C SER A 207 13.87 3.28 13.68
N ASN A 208 13.82 4.59 13.93
CA ASN A 208 13.98 5.15 15.27
C ASN A 208 13.08 6.37 15.46
N ILE A 209 12.30 6.36 16.54
CA ILE A 209 11.43 7.46 16.94
C ILE A 209 12.01 8.09 18.20
N ILE A 210 12.37 9.36 18.11
CA ILE A 210 13.06 10.11 19.16
C ILE A 210 12.10 11.18 19.69
N TRP A 211 11.52 10.89 20.84
CA TRP A 211 10.76 11.86 21.62
C TRP A 211 11.72 12.84 22.28
N LEU A 212 11.72 14.08 21.81
CA LEU A 212 12.57 15.11 22.38
C LEU A 212 12.18 15.36 23.84
N GLN A 213 13.16 15.69 24.67
CA GLN A 213 12.97 15.93 26.09
C GLN A 213 12.78 17.43 26.36
N PRO A 214 11.77 17.85 27.15
CA PRO A 214 11.65 19.24 27.52
C PRO A 214 12.80 19.66 28.43
N VAL A 215 13.33 20.86 28.23
CA VAL A 215 14.17 21.54 29.21
C VAL A 215 13.54 22.86 29.61
N ASP A 216 13.31 23.04 30.90
CA ASP A 216 12.63 24.22 31.41
C ASP A 216 13.49 25.47 31.20
N LEU A 217 12.89 26.47 30.56
CA LEU A 217 13.47 27.77 30.24
C LEU A 217 12.84 28.81 31.19
N PRO A 218 13.47 29.13 32.34
CA PRO A 218 12.91 30.03 33.35
C PRO A 218 13.09 31.49 32.92
N LEU A 219 12.26 31.92 31.98
CA LEU A 219 12.28 33.28 31.45
C LEU A 219 11.66 34.26 32.46
N LEU A 220 12.42 35.28 32.87
CA LEU A 220 11.94 36.37 33.72
C LEU A 220 11.57 37.58 32.87
N LEU A 221 10.33 38.05 33.04
CA LEU A 221 9.76 39.17 32.32
C LEU A 221 9.20 40.21 33.29
N ASP A 222 9.59 41.47 33.14
CA ASP A 222 8.93 42.59 33.79
C ASP A 222 8.36 43.51 32.70
N VAL A 223 7.06 43.69 32.70
CA VAL A 223 6.31 44.43 31.69
C VAL A 223 5.56 45.57 32.36
N GLU A 224 5.62 46.76 31.79
CA GLU A 224 4.87 47.94 32.21
C GLU A 224 3.71 48.21 31.25
N LEU A 225 2.52 48.40 31.81
CA LEU A 225 1.29 48.63 31.05
C LEU A 225 1.12 50.11 30.70
N ASP A 226 0.37 50.38 29.63
CA ASP A 226 -0.07 51.73 29.30
C ASP A 226 -1.07 52.29 30.32
N ASP A 227 -1.16 53.63 30.37
CA ASP A 227 -1.95 54.37 31.35
C ASP A 227 -3.48 54.21 31.17
N ASP A 228 -3.93 53.70 30.02
CA ASP A 228 -5.32 53.52 29.60
C ASP A 228 -5.83 52.07 29.70
N VAL A 229 -4.98 51.12 30.10
CA VAL A 229 -5.36 49.71 30.27
C VAL A 229 -6.30 49.53 31.47
N GLY A 230 -7.49 48.99 31.23
CA GLY A 230 -8.46 48.66 32.26
C GLY A 230 -8.10 47.38 33.03
N ALA A 231 -8.59 47.25 34.27
CA ALA A 231 -8.34 46.05 35.09
C ALA A 231 -8.91 44.76 34.45
N GLN A 232 -9.95 44.87 33.61
CA GLN A 232 -10.53 43.75 32.88
C GLN A 232 -9.66 43.22 31.73
N ASP A 233 -8.72 44.03 31.22
CA ASP A 233 -7.90 43.70 30.05
C ASP A 233 -6.58 43.01 30.45
N VAL A 234 -6.20 43.12 31.74
CA VAL A 234 -4.96 42.55 32.28
C VAL A 234 -4.85 41.03 32.09
N PRO A 235 -5.88 40.20 32.34
CA PRO A 235 -5.81 38.77 32.05
C PRO A 235 -5.50 38.46 30.58
N GLY A 236 -6.05 39.25 29.65
CA GLY A 236 -5.77 39.16 28.22
C GLY A 236 -4.31 39.47 27.89
N ILE A 237 -3.70 40.45 28.56
CA ILE A 237 -2.28 40.76 28.39
C ILE A 237 -1.39 39.61 28.91
N PHE A 238 -1.71 39.01 30.06
CA PHE A 238 -0.98 37.82 30.54
C PHE A 238 -1.05 36.66 29.53
N ALA A 239 -2.24 36.40 28.99
CA ALA A 239 -2.45 35.39 27.95
C ALA A 239 -1.66 35.73 26.66
N ALA A 240 -1.69 36.99 26.21
CA ALA A 240 -0.97 37.45 25.03
C ALA A 240 0.55 37.35 25.20
N VAL A 241 1.10 37.71 26.37
CA VAL A 241 2.53 37.57 26.69
C VAL A 241 2.95 36.10 26.65
N TYR A 242 2.14 35.21 27.26
CA TYR A 242 2.38 33.76 27.21
C TYR A 242 2.38 33.24 25.77
N SER A 243 1.31 33.50 25.00
CA SER A 243 1.16 33.04 23.62
C SER A 243 2.26 33.58 22.70
N THR A 244 2.66 34.84 22.87
CA THR A 244 3.73 35.46 22.08
C THR A 244 5.09 34.84 22.39
N ALA A 245 5.39 34.63 23.67
CA ALA A 245 6.64 33.98 24.08
C ALA A 245 6.70 32.52 23.60
N GLU A 246 5.62 31.75 23.73
CA GLU A 246 5.50 30.38 23.22
C GLU A 246 5.67 30.35 21.69
N GLN A 247 4.94 31.19 20.94
CA GLN A 247 5.01 31.19 19.48
C GLN A 247 6.37 31.63 18.94
N TYR A 248 7.04 32.58 19.61
CA TYR A 248 8.39 33.01 19.24
C TYR A 248 9.43 31.91 19.48
N LEU A 249 9.38 31.30 20.66
CA LEU A 249 10.37 30.30 21.07
C LEU A 249 10.10 28.91 20.53
N MET A 250 8.86 28.60 20.17
CA MET A 250 8.40 27.31 19.68
C MET A 250 7.26 27.55 18.68
N PRO A 251 7.55 28.00 17.44
CA PRO A 251 6.50 28.31 16.48
C PRO A 251 5.74 27.05 16.07
N GLY A 252 4.41 27.09 16.20
CA GLY A 252 3.53 26.05 15.68
C GLY A 252 3.14 26.27 14.21
N ALA A 253 2.62 25.21 13.58
CA ALA A 253 2.07 25.29 12.22
C ALA A 253 0.83 26.20 12.17
N GLN A 254 0.80 27.10 11.17
CA GLN A 254 -0.38 27.91 10.87
C GLN A 254 -1.27 27.14 9.89
N ARG A 255 -2.57 27.09 10.19
CA ARG A 255 -3.56 26.31 9.44
C ARG A 255 -4.65 27.22 8.90
N TYR A 256 -5.08 26.94 7.68
CA TYR A 256 -6.08 27.75 6.97
C TYR A 256 -7.18 26.90 6.37
N ARG A 257 -8.41 27.43 6.38
CA ARG A 257 -9.53 26.86 5.61
C ARG A 257 -9.28 27.04 4.12
N THR A 258 -9.77 26.09 3.31
CA THR A 258 -9.68 26.16 1.84
C THR A 258 -10.19 27.51 1.29
N GLU A 259 -11.34 27.98 1.78
CA GLU A 259 -11.97 29.24 1.36
C GLU A 259 -11.09 30.46 1.62
N VAL A 260 -10.35 30.47 2.73
CA VAL A 260 -9.46 31.59 3.09
C VAL A 260 -8.31 31.71 2.10
N LEU A 261 -7.72 30.57 1.70
CA LEU A 261 -6.63 30.54 0.73
C LEU A 261 -7.10 30.86 -0.70
N GLN A 262 -8.30 30.40 -1.08
CA GLN A 262 -8.93 30.76 -2.34
C GLN A 262 -9.20 32.26 -2.44
N ASN A 263 -9.72 32.86 -1.37
CA ASN A 263 -9.94 34.31 -1.29
C ASN A 263 -8.62 35.10 -1.30
N ALA A 264 -7.52 34.50 -0.87
CA ALA A 264 -6.18 35.05 -1.00
C ALA A 264 -5.57 34.90 -2.41
N GLY A 265 -6.30 34.28 -3.35
CA GLY A 265 -5.91 34.13 -4.76
C GLY A 265 -5.13 32.85 -5.07
N MET A 266 -5.01 31.91 -4.13
CA MET A 266 -4.39 30.60 -4.41
C MET A 266 -5.34 29.71 -5.21
N SER A 267 -4.78 28.99 -6.18
CA SER A 267 -5.52 27.99 -6.95
C SER A 267 -5.60 26.64 -6.22
N ASN A 268 -6.59 25.81 -6.57
CA ASN A 268 -6.79 24.51 -5.91
C ASN A 268 -5.59 23.57 -6.02
N ASP A 269 -4.88 23.58 -7.14
CA ASP A 269 -3.64 22.81 -7.34
C ASP A 269 -2.50 23.25 -6.41
N GLN A 270 -2.45 24.54 -6.03
CA GLN A 270 -1.49 25.04 -5.04
C GLN A 270 -1.91 24.71 -3.61
N ILE A 271 -3.22 24.79 -3.31
CA ILE A 271 -3.75 24.52 -1.98
C ILE A 271 -3.61 23.03 -1.63
N PHE A 272 -3.91 22.15 -2.59
CA PHE A 272 -3.94 20.70 -2.42
C PHE A 272 -2.58 20.03 -2.71
N GLU A 273 -1.49 20.80 -2.71
CA GLU A 273 -0.14 20.28 -2.93
C GLU A 273 0.38 19.53 -1.69
N GLY A 274 0.56 18.21 -1.84
CA GLY A 274 1.10 17.31 -0.83
C GLY A 274 0.03 16.45 -0.15
N PRO A 275 0.22 16.05 1.12
CA PRO A 275 -0.70 15.16 1.83
C PRO A 275 -2.04 15.83 2.11
N LEU A 276 -3.09 15.00 2.15
CA LEU A 276 -4.41 15.42 2.61
C LEU A 276 -4.33 15.71 4.11
N LEU A 277 -4.72 16.93 4.49
CA LEU A 277 -4.77 17.39 5.87
C LEU A 277 -6.22 17.48 6.33
N GLU A 278 -6.53 16.88 7.47
CA GLU A 278 -7.87 16.86 8.07
C GLU A 278 -8.17 18.18 8.77
N HIS A 279 -7.15 18.78 9.41
CA HIS A 279 -7.34 19.91 10.34
C HIS A 279 -6.93 21.27 9.76
N GLY A 280 -7.03 21.43 8.44
CA GLY A 280 -6.72 22.66 7.71
C GLY A 280 -5.36 22.64 6.98
N TRP A 281 -5.19 23.51 6.00
CA TRP A 281 -4.02 23.50 5.12
C TRP A 281 -2.83 24.25 5.73
N ILE A 282 -1.63 23.68 5.59
CA ILE A 282 -0.34 24.26 5.99
C ILE A 282 0.44 24.63 4.71
N PRO A 283 0.16 25.79 4.09
CA PRO A 283 0.85 26.21 2.87
C PRO A 283 2.34 26.48 3.11
N GLU A 284 2.67 27.01 4.28
CA GLU A 284 4.05 27.28 4.70
C GLU A 284 4.37 26.49 5.97
N LEU A 285 5.38 25.62 5.88
CA LEU A 285 5.90 24.91 7.04
C LEU A 285 6.65 25.87 7.97
N PRO A 286 6.56 25.70 9.31
CA PRO A 286 7.42 26.43 10.24
C PRO A 286 8.91 26.22 9.91
N ALA A 287 9.79 27.12 10.34
CA ALA A 287 11.22 26.93 10.11
C ALA A 287 11.71 25.57 10.66
N ALA A 288 12.45 24.81 9.84
CA ALA A 288 12.97 23.52 10.25
C ALA A 288 14.00 23.69 11.36
N ARG A 289 13.90 22.85 12.41
CA ARG A 289 14.90 22.75 13.47
C ARG A 289 15.73 21.51 13.25
N ASP A 290 17.05 21.64 13.39
CA ASP A 290 17.95 20.49 13.36
C ASP A 290 18.21 19.99 14.78
N TYR A 291 17.44 18.99 15.20
CA TYR A 291 17.58 18.36 16.52
C TYR A 291 18.75 17.37 16.61
N THR A 292 19.48 17.17 15.51
CA THR A 292 20.74 16.40 15.52
C THR A 292 21.91 17.23 16.05
N GLN A 293 21.72 18.53 16.19
CA GLN A 293 22.70 19.49 16.68
C GLN A 293 22.15 20.29 17.87
N ARG A 294 23.02 21.09 18.49
CA ARG A 294 22.59 22.01 19.54
C ARG A 294 21.73 23.14 18.95
N LEU A 295 20.56 23.37 19.54
CA LEU A 295 19.66 24.44 19.14
C LEU A 295 20.13 25.77 19.76
N THR A 296 20.33 26.81 18.94
CA THR A 296 20.65 28.15 19.45
C THR A 296 19.39 29.02 19.44
N LEU A 297 19.02 29.53 20.62
CA LEU A 297 17.90 30.44 20.82
C LEU A 297 18.41 31.84 21.10
N ASN A 298 17.91 32.83 20.37
CA ASN A 298 18.20 34.24 20.62
C ASN A 298 16.94 34.92 21.14
N LEU A 299 17.01 35.58 22.29
CA LEU A 299 15.84 36.23 22.92
C LEU A 299 15.72 37.72 22.56
N SER A 300 16.63 38.31 21.79
CA SER A 300 16.66 39.75 21.58
C SER A 300 15.45 40.25 20.79
N ARG A 301 14.91 39.45 19.86
CA ARG A 301 13.73 39.84 19.08
C ARG A 301 12.41 39.57 19.80
N LEU A 302 12.41 38.76 20.85
CA LEU A 302 11.22 38.55 21.68
C LEU A 302 10.74 39.87 22.31
N VAL A 303 11.67 40.77 22.67
CA VAL A 303 11.33 42.09 23.21
C VAL A 303 10.44 42.88 22.22
N ASN A 304 10.78 42.86 20.93
CA ASN A 304 10.01 43.58 19.92
C ASN A 304 8.60 42.99 19.78
N SER A 305 8.49 41.66 19.73
CA SER A 305 7.19 40.98 19.66
C SER A 305 6.32 41.23 20.90
N LEU A 306 6.93 41.36 22.09
CA LEU A 306 6.19 41.71 23.30
C LEU A 306 5.71 43.17 23.29
N LEU A 307 6.48 44.10 22.74
CA LEU A 307 6.07 45.51 22.61
C LEU A 307 4.97 45.74 21.57
N GLU A 308 4.73 44.77 20.66
CA GLU A 308 3.63 44.82 19.69
C GLU A 308 2.27 44.46 20.32
N ILE A 309 2.25 43.91 21.54
CA ILE A 309 1.02 43.60 22.27
C ILE A 309 0.37 44.90 22.73
N GLU A 310 -0.87 45.12 22.31
CA GLU A 310 -1.67 46.28 22.70
C GLU A 310 -1.81 46.37 24.24
N GLY A 311 -1.48 47.54 24.80
CA GLY A 311 -1.48 47.79 26.25
C GLY A 311 -0.14 47.60 26.95
N ILE A 312 0.93 47.16 26.26
CA ILE A 312 2.30 47.12 26.79
C ILE A 312 3.08 48.38 26.39
N LYS A 313 3.52 49.15 27.39
CA LYS A 313 4.31 50.37 27.22
C LYS A 313 5.82 50.12 27.17
N HIS A 314 6.33 49.34 28.13
CA HIS A 314 7.75 49.03 28.27
C HIS A 314 7.99 47.59 28.71
N VAL A 315 9.09 46.99 28.22
CA VAL A 315 9.64 45.74 28.75
C VAL A 315 10.86 46.09 29.59
N ASN A 316 10.67 46.17 30.91
CA ASN A 316 11.67 46.61 31.88
C ASN A 316 12.73 45.55 32.18
N ARG A 317 12.40 44.26 32.00
CA ARG A 317 13.33 43.15 32.20
C ARG A 317 12.98 41.99 31.27
N LEU A 318 13.97 41.48 30.56
CA LEU A 318 13.93 40.18 29.88
C LEU A 318 15.27 39.48 30.12
N ARG A 319 15.27 38.39 30.90
CA ARG A 319 16.46 37.58 31.13
C ARG A 319 16.10 36.15 31.51
N LEU A 320 17.01 35.23 31.29
CA LEU A 320 16.91 33.88 31.84
C LEU A 320 17.34 33.88 33.32
N ASP A 321 16.57 33.24 34.20
CA ASP A 321 17.00 33.01 35.58
C ASP A 321 18.10 31.94 35.67
N ASP A 322 19.05 32.05 36.59
CA ASP A 322 20.20 31.12 36.70
C ASP A 322 19.82 29.68 37.17
N SER A 323 18.54 29.42 37.41
CA SER A 323 17.98 28.12 37.82
C SER A 323 17.79 27.11 36.70
N PHE A 324 18.08 27.45 35.44
CA PHE A 324 18.02 26.50 34.33
C PHE A 324 18.99 25.32 34.50
N ASP A 325 18.70 24.19 33.85
CA ASP A 325 19.59 23.02 33.85
C ASP A 325 20.86 23.32 33.05
N LYS A 326 21.96 23.56 33.76
CA LYS A 326 23.29 23.87 33.20
C LYS A 326 23.93 22.70 32.45
N THR A 327 23.36 21.50 32.50
CA THR A 327 23.80 20.34 31.71
C THR A 327 23.16 20.29 30.32
N ALA A 328 21.99 20.93 30.16
CA ALA A 328 21.21 20.95 28.94
C ALA A 328 21.23 22.33 28.24
N ILE A 329 21.33 23.42 28.99
CA ILE A 329 21.36 24.80 28.48
C ILE A 329 22.68 25.46 28.83
N GLU A 330 23.32 26.08 27.84
CA GLU A 330 24.56 26.84 28.01
C GLU A 330 24.46 28.22 27.35
N PRO A 331 24.88 29.31 28.00
CA PRO A 331 24.92 30.63 27.37
C PRO A 331 25.98 30.66 26.27
N VAL A 332 25.66 31.30 25.14
CA VAL A 332 26.60 31.43 24.02
C VAL A 332 27.68 32.45 24.37
N LYS A 333 28.96 32.04 24.27
CA LYS A 333 30.09 32.92 24.58
C LYS A 333 30.11 34.12 23.64
N GLY A 334 30.10 35.32 24.21
CA GLY A 334 30.18 36.57 23.45
C GLY A 334 28.83 37.14 23.00
N ASP A 335 27.71 36.46 23.28
CA ASP A 335 26.36 36.96 23.02
C ASP A 335 25.48 36.82 24.27
N THR A 336 25.11 37.94 24.89
CA THR A 336 24.32 37.97 26.12
C THR A 336 22.85 37.62 25.93
N TRP A 337 22.38 37.49 24.69
CA TRP A 337 20.98 37.21 24.35
C TRP A 337 20.76 35.81 23.79
N SER A 338 21.82 34.98 23.72
CA SER A 338 21.75 33.67 23.09
C SER A 338 22.08 32.52 24.04
N TRP A 339 21.28 31.48 23.97
CA TRP A 339 21.45 30.23 24.72
C TRP A 339 21.47 29.04 23.76
N SER A 340 22.31 28.06 24.05
CA SER A 340 22.46 26.83 23.29
C SER A 340 21.90 25.66 24.09
N ILE A 341 20.90 25.00 23.53
CA ILE A 341 20.25 23.80 24.07
C ILE A 341 20.88 22.56 23.45
N LYS A 342 21.15 21.56 24.28
CA LYS A 342 21.72 20.28 23.87
C LYS A 342 20.82 19.55 22.85
N GLU A 343 21.44 18.80 21.94
CA GLU A 343 20.74 17.91 21.01
C GLU A 343 19.80 16.94 21.74
N GLY A 344 18.64 16.64 21.15
CA GLY A 344 17.60 15.81 21.77
C GLY A 344 16.70 16.52 22.79
N TYR A 345 16.93 17.81 23.05
CA TYR A 345 16.09 18.63 23.94
C TYR A 345 15.39 19.77 23.18
N TYR A 346 14.29 20.26 23.73
CA TYR A 346 13.58 21.47 23.27
C TYR A 346 13.24 22.37 24.46
N PRO A 347 13.18 23.71 24.27
CA PRO A 347 12.86 24.63 25.36
C PRO A 347 11.40 24.45 25.80
N ARG A 348 11.13 24.52 27.10
CA ARG A 348 9.76 24.58 27.65
C ARG A 348 9.64 25.78 28.59
N LEU A 349 8.75 26.71 28.28
CA LEU A 349 8.58 27.91 29.11
C LEU A 349 7.88 27.61 30.43
N TRP A 350 8.44 28.10 31.54
CA TRP A 350 7.80 28.12 32.86
C TRP A 350 7.29 26.75 33.40
N GLY A 351 7.96 25.64 33.05
CA GLY A 351 7.67 24.32 33.62
C GLY A 351 6.40 23.68 33.07
N GLU A 352 5.87 22.67 33.78
CA GLU A 352 4.68 21.89 33.38
C GLU A 352 3.38 22.70 33.41
N ASP A 353 3.17 23.51 34.45
CA ASP A 353 1.98 24.36 34.61
C ASP A 353 2.36 25.86 34.51
N PRO A 354 2.58 26.37 33.28
CA PRO A 354 3.06 27.72 33.06
C PRO A 354 2.05 28.76 33.54
N LEU A 355 0.75 28.51 33.39
CA LEU A 355 -0.30 29.47 33.77
C LEU A 355 -0.32 29.67 35.28
N ASN A 356 -0.15 28.61 36.06
CA ASN A 356 -0.02 28.72 37.51
C ASN A 356 1.26 29.47 37.92
N GLN A 357 2.38 29.25 37.22
CA GLN A 357 3.62 30.00 37.49
C GLN A 357 3.46 31.50 37.21
N LEU A 358 2.86 31.84 36.06
CA LEU A 358 2.62 33.23 35.66
C LEU A 358 1.65 33.96 36.59
N ALA A 359 0.67 33.26 37.18
CA ALA A 359 -0.30 33.82 38.12
C ALA A 359 0.31 34.19 39.50
N GLN A 360 1.50 33.67 39.84
CA GLN A 360 2.12 33.95 41.13
C GLN A 360 2.58 35.41 41.26
N GLN A 361 2.31 36.04 42.41
CA GLN A 361 2.67 37.44 42.66
C GLN A 361 4.19 37.72 42.60
N ASN A 362 5.02 36.74 42.96
CA ASN A 362 6.48 36.77 42.81
C ASN A 362 6.97 35.83 41.70
N GLY A 363 6.09 35.50 40.76
CA GLY A 363 6.36 34.60 39.65
C GLY A 363 7.31 35.19 38.60
N PRO A 364 7.52 34.44 37.52
CA PRO A 364 8.45 34.80 36.45
C PRO A 364 7.98 35.97 35.58
N LEU A 365 6.67 36.26 35.54
CA LEU A 365 6.11 37.43 34.85
C LEU A 365 5.59 38.44 35.88
N ARG A 366 6.17 39.64 35.88
CA ARG A 366 5.71 40.78 36.69
C ARG A 366 5.11 41.83 35.77
N VAL A 367 3.83 42.14 36.00
CA VAL A 367 3.12 43.17 35.25
C VAL A 367 2.90 44.37 36.17
N ILE A 368 3.36 45.55 35.73
CA ILE A 368 3.39 46.79 36.51
C ILE A 368 2.41 47.78 35.87
N ALA A 369 1.45 48.25 36.66
CA ALA A 369 0.51 49.29 36.27
C ALA A 369 0.92 50.67 36.84
N LYS A 370 0.16 51.70 36.49
CA LYS A 370 0.36 53.10 36.90
C LYS A 370 0.68 53.25 38.39
N GLY A 371 1.76 53.98 38.68
CA GLY A 371 2.25 54.20 40.04
C GLY A 371 3.20 53.13 40.56
N GLY A 372 3.66 52.20 39.71
CA GLY A 372 4.61 51.13 40.08
C GLY A 372 3.96 49.97 40.82
N ILE A 373 2.64 49.78 40.68
CA ILE A 373 1.88 48.75 41.38
C ILE A 373 1.93 47.45 40.58
N SER A 374 2.39 46.37 41.20
CA SER A 374 2.35 45.03 40.59
C SER A 374 0.93 44.50 40.57
N VAL A 375 0.47 44.05 39.40
CA VAL A 375 -0.85 43.44 39.19
C VAL A 375 -0.70 41.92 39.09
N SER A 376 -1.66 41.19 39.64
CA SER A 376 -1.73 39.73 39.59
C SER A 376 -3.11 39.28 39.13
N VAL A 377 -3.16 38.14 38.43
CA VAL A 377 -4.39 37.51 37.92
C VAL A 377 -4.41 36.04 38.34
N SER A 378 -5.60 35.42 38.39
CA SER A 378 -5.70 33.98 38.65
C SER A 378 -5.40 33.15 37.41
N LYS A 379 -5.02 31.88 37.61
CA LYS A 379 -4.80 30.91 36.51
C LYS A 379 -6.01 30.81 35.59
N GLU A 380 -7.21 30.74 36.17
CA GLU A 380 -8.48 30.59 35.45
C GLU A 380 -8.77 31.81 34.58
N GLN A 381 -8.42 33.02 35.03
CA GLN A 381 -8.57 34.25 34.26
C GLN A 381 -7.63 34.29 33.05
N ILE A 382 -6.37 33.86 33.22
CA ILE A 382 -5.43 33.74 32.09
C ILE A 382 -5.95 32.70 31.11
N GLN A 383 -6.34 31.51 31.60
CA GLN A 383 -6.83 30.42 30.77
C GLN A 383 -8.08 30.81 29.97
N ALA A 384 -9.04 31.50 30.58
CA ALA A 384 -10.24 31.99 29.90
C ALA A 384 -9.95 33.08 28.85
N SER A 385 -8.79 33.74 28.94
CA SER A 385 -8.35 34.77 28.00
C SER A 385 -7.40 34.26 26.92
N LEU A 386 -7.00 32.98 26.97
CA LEU A 386 -6.23 32.37 25.90
C LEU A 386 -7.11 32.24 24.65
N PRO A 387 -6.56 32.44 23.45
CA PRO A 387 -7.32 32.29 22.22
C PRO A 387 -7.78 30.83 22.07
N SER A 388 -9.10 30.60 22.03
CA SER A 388 -9.66 29.30 21.67
C SER A 388 -9.53 29.11 20.16
N GLN A 389 -8.66 28.20 19.73
CA GLN A 389 -8.58 27.80 18.33
C GLN A 389 -9.49 26.60 18.12
N SER A 390 -10.64 26.82 17.47
CA SER A 390 -11.47 25.72 16.99
C SER A 390 -10.73 24.93 15.94
N LEU A 391 -10.84 23.60 16.01
CA LEU A 391 -10.28 22.71 15.01
C LEU A 391 -10.89 23.02 13.63
N ILE A 392 -10.03 23.23 12.62
CA ILE A 392 -10.48 23.58 11.28
C ILE A 392 -10.85 22.30 10.56
N GLN A 393 -12.12 22.10 10.24
CA GLN A 393 -12.55 21.04 9.32
C GLN A 393 -12.94 21.64 7.98
N ASN A 394 -12.34 21.12 6.91
CA ASN A 394 -12.71 21.47 5.55
C ASN A 394 -13.80 20.50 5.07
N GLU A 395 -14.93 21.04 4.61
CA GLU A 395 -15.97 20.22 4.01
C GLU A 395 -15.51 19.66 2.65
N PRO A 396 -15.89 18.42 2.31
CA PRO A 396 -15.65 17.87 0.98
C PRO A 396 -16.23 18.77 -0.11
N VAL A 397 -15.43 19.03 -1.15
CA VAL A 397 -15.90 19.77 -2.32
C VAL A 397 -16.72 18.84 -3.21
N ILE A 398 -18.04 18.98 -3.15
CA ILE A 398 -19.00 18.18 -3.93
C ILE A 398 -19.72 19.02 -4.99
N LEU A 399 -20.11 18.38 -6.09
CA LEU A 399 -21.01 18.97 -7.06
C LEU A 399 -22.45 18.59 -6.69
N ALA A 400 -23.20 19.52 -6.09
CA ALA A 400 -24.58 19.29 -5.67
C ALA A 400 -25.48 18.84 -6.82
N TYR A 401 -26.56 18.11 -6.51
CA TYR A 401 -27.57 17.73 -7.49
C TYR A 401 -28.24 18.94 -8.16
N GLY A 402 -28.65 18.74 -9.41
CA GLY A 402 -29.51 19.64 -10.18
C GLY A 402 -30.98 19.34 -9.93
N GLN A 403 -31.82 19.70 -10.90
CA GLN A 403 -33.22 19.31 -10.90
C GLN A 403 -33.38 17.99 -11.68
N HIS A 404 -34.01 16.99 -11.08
CA HIS A 404 -34.38 15.77 -11.80
C HIS A 404 -35.47 16.07 -12.86
N ARG A 405 -35.26 15.62 -14.11
CA ARG A 405 -36.10 15.96 -15.28
C ARG A 405 -36.92 14.82 -15.87
N ASP A 406 -36.85 13.60 -15.31
CA ASP A 406 -37.53 12.39 -15.81
C ASP A 406 -37.47 12.23 -17.35
N VAL A 407 -36.25 12.25 -17.88
CA VAL A 407 -35.99 12.21 -19.33
C VAL A 407 -36.23 10.84 -19.96
N GLY A 408 -36.41 9.78 -19.15
CA GLY A 408 -36.71 8.42 -19.61
C GLY A 408 -38.19 8.17 -19.92
N SER A 409 -39.10 9.03 -19.48
CA SER A 409 -40.54 8.88 -19.73
C SER A 409 -40.87 9.03 -21.22
N TYR A 410 -41.24 7.93 -21.89
CA TYR A 410 -41.62 7.93 -23.30
C TYR A 410 -43.15 7.96 -23.49
N TYR A 411 -43.61 8.74 -24.45
CA TYR A 411 -45.02 8.83 -24.85
C TYR A 411 -45.18 8.32 -26.29
N PRO A 412 -45.94 7.23 -26.52
CA PRO A 412 -46.09 6.66 -27.85
C PRO A 412 -46.67 7.64 -28.86
N VAL A 413 -46.05 7.73 -30.04
CA VAL A 413 -46.56 8.55 -31.15
C VAL A 413 -47.93 8.04 -31.59
N SER A 414 -48.14 6.74 -31.53
CA SER A 414 -49.40 6.06 -31.84
C SER A 414 -50.59 6.59 -31.01
N ASP A 415 -50.34 7.11 -29.81
CA ASP A 415 -51.39 7.73 -28.98
C ASP A 415 -51.73 9.15 -29.43
N THR A 416 -50.82 9.82 -30.14
CA THR A 416 -51.00 11.20 -30.64
C THR A 416 -51.61 11.27 -32.04
N LEU A 417 -51.58 10.18 -32.80
CA LEU A 417 -52.13 10.12 -34.15
C LEU A 417 -53.67 10.25 -34.14
N PRO A 418 -54.27 10.82 -35.21
CA PRO A 418 -55.72 10.98 -35.31
C PRO A 418 -56.51 9.69 -35.02
N PRO A 419 -57.62 9.75 -34.25
CA PRO A 419 -58.41 8.57 -33.89
C PRO A 419 -58.96 7.75 -35.07
N CYS A 420 -59.01 8.33 -36.28
CA CYS A 420 -59.46 7.62 -37.48
C CYS A 420 -58.54 6.47 -37.91
N TYR A 421 -57.28 6.43 -37.44
CA TYR A 421 -56.36 5.30 -37.67
C TYR A 421 -56.63 4.10 -36.76
N GLY A 422 -57.39 4.29 -35.67
CA GLY A 422 -57.82 3.21 -34.78
C GLY A 422 -56.74 2.64 -33.86
N LEU A 423 -55.54 3.25 -33.80
CA LEU A 423 -54.42 2.78 -32.96
C LEU A 423 -54.70 2.86 -31.45
N GLN A 424 -55.75 3.58 -31.06
CA GLN A 424 -56.20 3.68 -29.67
C GLN A 424 -57.35 2.72 -29.33
N HIS A 425 -57.83 1.92 -30.30
CA HIS A 425 -58.95 0.99 -30.12
C HIS A 425 -58.47 -0.44 -29.90
N SER A 426 -59.19 -1.20 -29.06
CA SER A 426 -58.83 -2.59 -28.75
C SER A 426 -58.83 -3.47 -30.02
N LEU A 427 -57.80 -4.30 -30.17
CA LEU A 427 -57.70 -5.26 -31.28
C LEU A 427 -58.82 -6.31 -31.28
N SER A 428 -59.46 -6.56 -30.14
CA SER A 428 -60.64 -7.43 -30.06
C SER A 428 -61.80 -6.95 -30.94
N GLU A 429 -61.80 -5.66 -31.31
CA GLU A 429 -62.83 -5.04 -32.14
C GLU A 429 -62.41 -4.96 -33.63
N SER A 430 -61.13 -5.16 -33.96
CA SER A 430 -60.59 -4.96 -35.32
C SER A 430 -59.19 -5.58 -35.54
N GLU A 431 -59.11 -6.90 -35.79
CA GLU A 431 -57.85 -7.63 -36.08
C GLU A 431 -57.07 -7.08 -37.29
N HIS A 432 -57.73 -6.38 -38.22
CA HIS A 432 -57.10 -5.81 -39.41
C HIS A 432 -56.15 -4.63 -39.12
N LEU A 433 -56.12 -4.12 -37.89
CA LEU A 433 -55.23 -3.02 -37.46
C LEU A 433 -53.85 -3.52 -37.00
N LEU A 434 -53.69 -4.82 -36.74
CA LEU A 434 -52.43 -5.41 -36.26
C LEU A 434 -51.20 -5.07 -37.13
N PRO A 435 -51.27 -5.10 -38.49
CA PRO A 435 -50.13 -4.73 -39.32
C PRO A 435 -49.69 -3.27 -39.16
N LEU A 436 -50.61 -2.36 -38.83
CA LEU A 436 -50.28 -0.95 -38.63
C LEU A 436 -49.55 -0.74 -37.29
N HIS A 437 -50.00 -1.38 -36.22
CA HIS A 437 -49.25 -1.41 -34.95
C HIS A 437 -47.84 -1.97 -35.18
N GLN A 438 -47.72 -3.09 -35.92
CA GLN A 438 -46.44 -3.69 -36.27
C GLN A 438 -45.53 -2.77 -37.09
N PHE A 439 -46.10 -1.96 -38.00
CA PHE A 439 -45.37 -0.97 -38.78
C PHE A 439 -44.81 0.16 -37.90
N MET A 440 -45.57 0.61 -36.90
CA MET A 440 -45.14 1.71 -36.01
C MET A 440 -44.05 1.29 -35.01
N LEU A 441 -44.09 0.04 -34.54
CA LEU A 441 -43.22 -0.45 -33.47
C LEU A 441 -41.72 -0.12 -33.63
N PRO A 442 -41.06 -0.34 -34.77
CA PRO A 442 -39.62 -0.05 -34.88
C PRO A 442 -39.27 1.43 -34.65
N PHE A 443 -40.14 2.36 -35.08
CA PHE A 443 -39.92 3.79 -34.90
C PHE A 443 -40.15 4.21 -33.45
N GLU A 444 -41.21 3.68 -32.83
CA GLU A 444 -41.52 3.88 -31.41
C GLU A 444 -40.39 3.33 -30.52
N GLN A 445 -39.85 2.16 -30.88
CA GLN A 445 -38.75 1.51 -30.17
C GLN A 445 -37.48 2.35 -30.21
N LEU A 446 -37.12 2.95 -31.36
CA LEU A 446 -35.95 3.84 -31.47
C LEU A 446 -36.08 5.07 -30.58
N LEU A 447 -37.26 5.68 -30.53
CA LEU A 447 -37.51 6.85 -29.68
C LEU A 447 -37.48 6.49 -28.20
N ALA A 448 -38.11 5.38 -27.80
CA ALA A 448 -38.09 4.90 -26.42
C ALA A 448 -36.67 4.54 -25.95
N CYS A 449 -35.91 3.78 -26.75
CA CYS A 449 -34.49 3.52 -26.48
C CYS A 449 -33.69 4.82 -26.36
N GLY A 450 -33.97 5.82 -27.19
CA GLY A 450 -33.36 7.14 -27.11
C GLY A 450 -33.65 7.86 -25.79
N CYS A 451 -34.90 7.85 -25.31
CA CYS A 451 -35.26 8.41 -24.00
C CYS A 451 -34.49 7.73 -22.86
N GLN A 452 -34.45 6.39 -22.85
CA GLN A 452 -33.68 5.66 -21.85
C GLN A 452 -32.18 5.93 -21.95
N GLN A 453 -31.62 6.04 -23.17
CA GLN A 453 -30.20 6.35 -23.36
C GLN A 453 -29.80 7.65 -22.65
N ILE A 454 -30.64 8.69 -22.74
CA ILE A 454 -30.43 9.95 -22.02
C ILE A 454 -30.54 9.72 -20.52
N ALA A 455 -31.55 8.96 -20.07
CA ALA A 455 -31.74 8.64 -18.65
C ALA A 455 -30.58 7.84 -18.06
N MET A 456 -29.85 7.09 -18.88
CA MET A 456 -28.67 6.32 -18.48
C MET A 456 -27.42 7.20 -18.30
N LEU A 457 -27.39 8.47 -18.73
CA LEU A 457 -26.20 9.34 -18.67
C LEU A 457 -25.52 9.39 -17.29
N PRO A 458 -26.23 9.53 -16.15
CA PRO A 458 -25.61 9.51 -14.82
C PRO A 458 -24.82 8.21 -14.59
N ARG A 459 -25.39 7.07 -15.00
CA ARG A 459 -24.72 5.76 -14.90
C ARG A 459 -23.60 5.64 -15.92
N LEU A 460 -23.74 6.11 -17.15
CA LEU A 460 -22.75 6.01 -18.24
C LEU A 460 -21.51 6.90 -18.05
N LEU A 461 -21.63 7.98 -17.28
CA LEU A 461 -20.52 8.90 -16.99
C LEU A 461 -20.04 8.81 -15.53
N ALA A 462 -20.56 7.86 -14.75
CA ALA A 462 -20.08 7.57 -13.41
C ALA A 462 -18.65 6.99 -13.44
N PHE A 463 -17.84 7.36 -12.44
CA PHE A 463 -16.52 6.74 -12.23
C PHE A 463 -16.61 5.40 -11.50
N GLN A 464 -17.62 5.23 -10.63
CA GLN A 464 -17.94 3.96 -10.02
C GLN A 464 -19.02 3.28 -10.87
N ARG A 465 -18.62 2.24 -11.61
CA ARG A 465 -19.46 1.59 -12.61
C ARG A 465 -19.60 0.10 -12.32
N GLU A 466 -20.80 -0.41 -12.54
CA GLU A 466 -21.10 -1.84 -12.50
C GLU A 466 -21.93 -2.28 -13.72
N GLY A 467 -21.68 -3.52 -14.16
CA GLY A 467 -22.35 -4.09 -15.33
C GLY A 467 -21.74 -3.63 -16.65
N TYR A 468 -22.48 -3.79 -17.73
CA TYR A 468 -22.07 -3.45 -19.10
C TYR A 468 -23.29 -3.16 -19.99
N GLU A 469 -24.34 -2.64 -19.36
CA GLU A 469 -25.54 -2.14 -20.03
C GLU A 469 -25.25 -0.70 -20.44
N VAL A 470 -25.07 -0.49 -21.75
CA VAL A 470 -24.61 0.80 -22.30
C VAL A 470 -25.58 1.39 -23.32
N TRP A 471 -26.50 0.58 -23.83
CA TRP A 471 -27.56 1.01 -24.73
C TRP A 471 -28.93 0.89 -24.08
N GLY A 472 -29.84 1.84 -24.36
CA GLY A 472 -31.23 1.74 -23.94
C GLY A 472 -31.99 0.61 -24.65
N ASP A 473 -32.79 -0.15 -23.91
CA ASP A 473 -33.65 -1.27 -24.29
C ASP A 473 -35.15 -1.06 -23.97
N GLN A 474 -35.56 0.16 -23.64
CA GLN A 474 -36.88 0.50 -23.11
C GLN A 474 -37.97 0.08 -24.09
N TRP A 475 -38.91 -0.74 -23.62
CA TRP A 475 -40.11 -1.05 -24.38
C TRP A 475 -41.01 0.19 -24.47
N PRO A 476 -41.45 0.61 -25.67
CA PRO A 476 -42.16 1.87 -25.87
C PRO A 476 -43.55 1.91 -25.22
N PHE A 477 -44.18 0.77 -24.95
CA PHE A 477 -45.58 0.71 -24.54
C PHE A 477 -45.75 0.36 -23.06
N LYS A 478 -46.73 1.00 -22.42
CA LYS A 478 -47.12 0.70 -21.04
C LYS A 478 -47.85 -0.65 -20.98
N SER A 479 -47.56 -1.44 -19.95
CA SER A 479 -48.19 -2.75 -19.76
C SER A 479 -49.73 -2.66 -19.74
N GLY A 480 -50.38 -3.48 -20.56
CA GLY A 480 -51.85 -3.53 -20.71
C GLY A 480 -52.46 -2.34 -21.45
N SER A 481 -51.65 -1.56 -22.19
CA SER A 481 -52.15 -0.60 -23.17
C SER A 481 -52.52 -1.30 -24.47
N VAL A 482 -53.38 -0.67 -25.29
CA VAL A 482 -53.78 -1.21 -26.61
C VAL A 482 -52.57 -1.57 -27.47
N ASN A 483 -51.56 -0.69 -27.49
CA ASN A 483 -50.34 -0.93 -28.24
C ASN A 483 -49.50 -2.07 -27.64
N ASP A 484 -49.41 -2.21 -26.32
CA ASP A 484 -48.71 -3.35 -25.70
C ASP A 484 -49.41 -4.68 -25.99
N ASP A 485 -50.75 -4.72 -25.89
CA ASP A 485 -51.57 -5.89 -26.21
C ASP A 485 -51.41 -6.30 -27.69
N ALA A 486 -51.23 -5.34 -28.60
CA ALA A 486 -50.98 -5.59 -30.02
C ALA A 486 -49.68 -6.32 -30.32
N HIS A 487 -48.73 -6.27 -29.40
CA HIS A 487 -47.42 -6.88 -29.55
C HIS A 487 -47.19 -8.06 -28.60
N GLN A 488 -48.16 -8.42 -27.76
CA GLN A 488 -48.00 -9.37 -26.65
C GLN A 488 -47.39 -10.73 -27.09
N ASP A 489 -47.73 -11.21 -28.29
CA ASP A 489 -47.34 -12.53 -28.79
C ASP A 489 -45.82 -12.66 -29.02
N TYR A 490 -45.14 -11.55 -29.31
CA TYR A 490 -43.70 -11.50 -29.64
C TYR A 490 -42.91 -10.47 -28.83
N ALA A 491 -43.57 -9.60 -28.09
CA ALA A 491 -42.93 -8.62 -27.21
C ALA A 491 -41.93 -9.26 -26.23
N PRO A 492 -42.19 -10.43 -25.60
CA PRO A 492 -41.19 -11.07 -24.74
C PRO A 492 -39.88 -11.37 -25.48
N ALA A 493 -39.95 -11.95 -26.69
CA ALA A 493 -38.77 -12.28 -27.48
C ALA A 493 -38.01 -11.03 -27.95
N LEU A 494 -38.72 -9.95 -28.26
CA LEU A 494 -38.08 -8.67 -28.62
C LEU A 494 -37.45 -7.98 -27.42
N LYS A 495 -38.10 -7.98 -26.25
CA LYS A 495 -37.54 -7.47 -24.99
C LYS A 495 -36.26 -8.24 -24.62
N ASP A 496 -36.26 -9.56 -24.76
CA ASP A 496 -35.07 -10.39 -24.55
C ASP A 496 -33.94 -10.04 -25.54
N LEU A 497 -34.26 -9.80 -26.81
CA LEU A 497 -33.29 -9.38 -27.82
C LEU A 497 -32.71 -7.98 -27.51
N LEU A 498 -33.57 -7.02 -27.14
CA LEU A 498 -33.15 -5.67 -26.77
C LEU A 498 -32.23 -5.70 -25.54
N GLY A 499 -32.58 -6.47 -24.51
CA GLY A 499 -31.73 -6.67 -23.35
C GLY A 499 -30.37 -7.30 -23.69
N GLN A 500 -30.30 -8.17 -24.71
CA GLN A 500 -29.01 -8.68 -25.19
C GLN A 500 -28.20 -7.63 -25.95
N ILE A 501 -28.84 -6.76 -26.73
CA ILE A 501 -28.19 -5.66 -27.47
C ILE A 501 -27.71 -4.57 -26.51
N ALA A 502 -28.46 -4.31 -25.43
CA ALA A 502 -28.11 -3.36 -24.38
C ALA A 502 -26.75 -3.64 -23.74
N LEU A 503 -26.40 -4.92 -23.69
CA LEU A 503 -25.22 -5.47 -23.05
C LEU A 503 -24.04 -5.50 -24.03
N ASP A 504 -23.21 -4.45 -24.02
CA ASP A 504 -22.02 -4.32 -24.88
C ASP A 504 -20.76 -4.08 -24.03
N SER A 505 -19.99 -5.16 -23.86
CA SER A 505 -18.75 -5.11 -23.09
C SER A 505 -17.63 -4.33 -23.77
N ASP A 506 -17.55 -4.31 -25.10
CA ASP A 506 -16.47 -3.60 -25.78
C ASP A 506 -16.69 -2.09 -25.66
N HIS A 507 -17.93 -1.62 -25.81
CA HIS A 507 -18.27 -0.22 -25.62
C HIS A 507 -18.15 0.22 -24.14
N GLU A 508 -18.50 -0.64 -23.17
CA GLU A 508 -18.22 -0.37 -21.75
C GLU A 508 -16.72 -0.15 -21.50
N LEU A 509 -15.86 -0.96 -22.11
CA LEU A 509 -14.41 -0.81 -21.99
C LEU A 509 -13.88 0.47 -22.68
N ASP A 510 -14.55 0.97 -23.72
CA ASP A 510 -14.24 2.24 -24.36
C ASP A 510 -14.64 3.44 -23.49
N ILE A 511 -15.82 3.38 -22.85
CA ILE A 511 -16.27 4.36 -21.86
C ILE A 511 -15.26 4.42 -20.70
N ILE A 512 -14.88 3.27 -20.14
CA ILE A 512 -13.87 3.22 -19.08
C ILE A 512 -12.56 3.86 -19.53
N ASN A 513 -12.09 3.57 -20.74
CA ASN A 513 -10.86 4.16 -21.26
C ASN A 513 -10.96 5.68 -21.41
N TYR A 514 -12.10 6.20 -21.89
CA TYR A 514 -12.37 7.62 -21.96
C TYR A 514 -12.32 8.28 -20.57
N LEU A 515 -12.99 7.67 -19.58
CA LEU A 515 -13.05 8.18 -18.20
C LEU A 515 -11.68 8.13 -17.50
N LEU A 516 -10.90 7.08 -17.72
CA LEU A 516 -9.51 6.98 -17.22
C LEU A 516 -8.62 8.10 -17.79
N GLY A 517 -8.93 8.59 -18.99
CA GLY A 517 -8.26 9.72 -19.63
C GLY A 517 -8.30 11.01 -18.81
N TYR A 518 -9.35 11.24 -18.01
CA TYR A 518 -9.43 12.39 -17.10
C TYR A 518 -8.35 12.36 -15.99
N PHE A 519 -7.89 11.16 -15.62
CA PHE A 519 -6.84 10.96 -14.62
C PHE A 519 -5.45 10.80 -15.26
N GLY A 520 -5.32 11.04 -16.57
CA GLY A 520 -4.07 10.86 -17.30
C GLY A 520 -3.63 9.41 -17.43
N THR A 521 -4.59 8.47 -17.32
CA THR A 521 -4.33 7.03 -17.46
C THR A 521 -5.17 6.44 -18.60
N GLN A 522 -4.99 5.15 -18.87
CA GLN A 522 -5.69 4.44 -19.94
C GLN A 522 -5.95 3.00 -19.52
N ARG A 523 -6.93 2.38 -20.17
CA ARG A 523 -7.25 0.97 -20.01
C ARG A 523 -6.08 0.09 -20.45
N ALA A 524 -5.90 -1.07 -19.81
CA ALA A 524 -4.95 -2.06 -20.27
C ALA A 524 -5.27 -2.61 -21.67
N PRO A 525 -4.26 -2.97 -22.47
CA PRO A 525 -4.47 -3.81 -23.65
C PRO A 525 -4.92 -5.21 -23.23
N ARG A 526 -5.74 -5.88 -24.06
CA ARG A 526 -6.15 -7.27 -23.84
C ARG A 526 -5.06 -8.24 -24.32
N THR A 527 -3.91 -8.22 -23.66
CA THR A 527 -2.73 -9.01 -24.02
C THR A 527 -2.85 -10.48 -23.61
N PHE A 528 -3.47 -10.76 -22.46
CA PHE A 528 -3.62 -12.09 -21.90
C PHE A 528 -4.96 -12.74 -22.25
N THR A 529 -5.05 -14.07 -22.12
CA THR A 529 -6.27 -14.87 -22.39
C THR A 529 -7.27 -14.86 -21.23
N THR A 530 -7.32 -13.78 -20.47
CA THR A 530 -8.21 -13.61 -19.31
C THR A 530 -9.67 -13.59 -19.75
N GLN A 531 -10.56 -14.13 -18.92
CA GLN A 531 -11.99 -14.04 -19.16
C GLN A 531 -12.42 -12.58 -19.23
N LEU A 532 -13.32 -12.25 -20.16
CA LEU A 532 -13.75 -10.88 -20.41
C LEU A 532 -14.38 -10.24 -19.16
N ASP A 533 -15.14 -11.00 -18.38
CA ASP A 533 -15.78 -10.50 -17.16
C ASP A 533 -14.77 -10.11 -16.09
N ASP A 534 -13.73 -10.93 -15.88
CA ASP A 534 -12.64 -10.62 -14.94
C ASP A 534 -11.84 -9.40 -15.43
N PHE A 535 -11.51 -9.34 -16.74
CA PHE A 535 -10.83 -8.19 -17.32
C PHE A 535 -11.65 -6.90 -17.14
N ARG A 536 -12.95 -6.94 -17.41
CA ARG A 536 -13.85 -5.79 -17.24
C ARG A 536 -13.93 -5.36 -15.78
N ALA A 537 -14.10 -6.30 -14.85
CA ALA A 537 -14.12 -6.01 -13.41
C ALA A 537 -12.82 -5.34 -12.94
N VAL A 538 -11.66 -5.78 -13.45
CA VAL A 538 -10.36 -5.13 -13.16
C VAL A 538 -10.35 -3.68 -13.66
N GLN A 539 -10.80 -3.41 -14.88
CA GLN A 539 -10.78 -2.05 -15.43
C GLN A 539 -11.81 -1.14 -14.75
N GLN A 540 -12.99 -1.66 -14.38
CA GLN A 540 -13.98 -0.95 -13.57
C GLN A 540 -13.44 -0.63 -12.18
N GLY A 541 -12.84 -1.60 -11.50
CA GLY A 541 -12.20 -1.39 -10.20
C GLY A 541 -11.03 -0.41 -10.27
N TYR A 542 -10.27 -0.40 -11.38
CA TYR A 542 -9.20 0.57 -11.61
C TYR A 542 -9.75 1.99 -11.73
N LEU A 543 -10.82 2.20 -12.50
CA LEU A 543 -11.46 3.51 -12.63
C LEU A 543 -12.08 3.97 -11.30
N ALA A 544 -12.82 3.08 -10.63
CA ALA A 544 -13.52 3.39 -9.39
C ALA A 544 -12.57 3.77 -8.24
N GLN A 545 -11.33 3.27 -8.24
CA GLN A 545 -10.38 3.51 -7.15
C GLN A 545 -9.30 4.55 -7.48
N GLN A 546 -9.41 5.30 -8.59
CA GLN A 546 -8.37 6.26 -9.03
C GLN A 546 -7.87 7.22 -7.93
N PRO A 547 -8.73 7.86 -7.11
CA PRO A 547 -8.26 8.77 -6.05
C PRO A 547 -7.36 8.06 -5.05
N THR A 548 -7.77 6.87 -4.57
CA THR A 548 -7.01 6.07 -3.61
C THR A 548 -5.72 5.50 -4.21
N LEU A 549 -5.78 5.04 -5.46
CA LEU A 549 -4.63 4.45 -6.15
C LEU A 549 -3.52 5.48 -6.42
N THR A 550 -3.92 6.73 -6.68
CA THR A 550 -3.01 7.86 -6.93
C THR A 550 -2.43 8.40 -5.62
N TYR A 551 -3.27 8.56 -4.59
CA TYR A 551 -2.82 9.04 -3.28
C TYR A 551 -1.72 8.14 -2.70
N HIS A 552 -1.90 6.82 -2.76
CA HIS A 552 -0.93 5.83 -2.30
C HIS A 552 0.03 5.35 -3.40
N ARG A 553 0.47 6.24 -4.30
CA ARG A 553 1.35 5.85 -5.42
C ARG A 553 2.71 5.29 -4.99
N SER A 554 3.34 5.94 -4.01
CA SER A 554 4.68 5.59 -3.50
C SER A 554 4.65 4.71 -2.25
N ASN A 555 3.47 4.58 -1.66
CA ASN A 555 3.23 3.85 -0.43
C ASN A 555 3.05 2.35 -0.69
N ILE A 556 3.55 1.52 0.22
CA ILE A 556 3.33 0.08 0.24
C ILE A 556 2.81 -0.37 1.60
N ARG A 557 1.71 -1.11 1.56
CA ARG A 557 1.19 -1.85 2.69
C ARG A 557 1.66 -3.29 2.59
N ILE A 558 2.38 -3.75 3.61
CA ILE A 558 2.91 -5.12 3.69
C ILE A 558 1.85 -6.08 4.26
N ASP A 559 0.86 -5.54 4.97
CA ASP A 559 -0.19 -6.27 5.68
C ASP A 559 -1.48 -6.45 4.86
N GLN A 560 -1.58 -5.84 3.67
CA GLN A 560 -2.74 -5.94 2.78
C GLN A 560 -2.33 -5.75 1.32
N VAL A 561 -3.27 -5.95 0.39
CA VAL A 561 -3.06 -5.64 -1.03
C VAL A 561 -2.83 -4.13 -1.20
N SER A 562 -1.63 -3.77 -1.69
CA SER A 562 -1.22 -2.37 -1.85
C SER A 562 -1.78 -1.72 -3.12
N SER A 563 -1.92 -0.40 -3.11
CA SER A 563 -2.31 0.37 -4.31
C SER A 563 -1.35 0.15 -5.48
N LEU A 564 -0.04 0.02 -5.21
CA LEU A 564 0.94 -0.34 -6.24
C LEU A 564 0.59 -1.67 -6.92
N GLN A 565 0.27 -2.71 -6.14
CA GLN A 565 -0.09 -4.02 -6.69
C GLN A 565 -1.38 -3.94 -7.53
N LYS A 566 -2.39 -3.21 -7.07
CA LYS A 566 -3.63 -2.97 -7.84
C LYS A 566 -3.37 -2.22 -9.14
N ARG A 567 -2.53 -1.17 -9.14
CA ARG A 567 -2.19 -0.43 -10.37
C ARG A 567 -1.46 -1.31 -11.38
N ILE A 568 -0.44 -2.05 -10.95
CA ILE A 568 0.27 -3.00 -11.82
C ILE A 568 -0.72 -4.01 -12.43
N ALA A 569 -1.60 -4.58 -11.60
CA ALA A 569 -2.61 -5.54 -12.05
C ALA A 569 -3.59 -4.94 -13.06
N ALA A 570 -4.06 -3.72 -12.80
CA ALA A 570 -4.91 -2.97 -13.72
C ALA A 570 -4.25 -2.70 -15.06
N ARG A 571 -2.97 -2.28 -15.06
CA ARG A 571 -2.17 -2.02 -16.26
C ARG A 571 -1.86 -3.28 -17.05
N MET A 572 -1.75 -4.42 -16.37
CA MET A 572 -1.62 -5.74 -16.99
C MET A 572 -2.96 -6.31 -17.46
N GLY A 573 -4.09 -5.81 -16.94
CA GLY A 573 -5.42 -6.35 -17.23
C GLY A 573 -5.69 -7.70 -16.56
N LEU A 574 -5.16 -7.94 -15.36
CA LEU A 574 -5.26 -9.21 -14.65
C LEU A 574 -5.72 -9.02 -13.20
N GLY A 575 -6.42 -10.01 -12.65
CA GLY A 575 -6.59 -10.18 -11.20
C GLY A 575 -7.74 -9.41 -10.60
N GLY A 576 -8.98 -9.72 -10.99
CA GLY A 576 -10.17 -9.15 -10.36
C GLY A 576 -10.24 -9.37 -8.84
N GLU A 577 -9.60 -10.44 -8.34
CA GLU A 577 -9.45 -10.71 -6.90
C GLU A 577 -8.86 -9.51 -6.14
N LEU A 578 -7.87 -8.81 -6.71
CA LEU A 578 -7.19 -7.67 -6.08
C LEU A 578 -8.12 -6.48 -5.80
N PHE A 579 -9.25 -6.39 -6.51
CA PHE A 579 -10.21 -5.29 -6.39
C PHE A 579 -11.39 -5.63 -5.48
N LYS A 580 -11.47 -6.87 -4.97
CA LYS A 580 -12.48 -7.25 -3.98
C LYS A 580 -12.22 -6.57 -2.64
N PRO A 581 -13.27 -6.29 -1.83
CA PRO A 581 -13.11 -5.71 -0.50
C PRO A 581 -12.25 -6.57 0.46
N GLN A 582 -12.36 -7.90 0.35
CA GLN A 582 -11.57 -8.87 1.11
C GLN A 582 -10.96 -9.88 0.13
N PRO A 583 -9.77 -9.60 -0.43
CA PRO A 583 -9.13 -10.48 -1.39
C PRO A 583 -8.59 -11.75 -0.72
N ASP A 584 -8.76 -12.91 -1.37
CA ASP A 584 -8.02 -14.11 -1.01
C ASP A 584 -6.57 -13.99 -1.48
N LEU A 585 -5.67 -13.76 -0.51
CA LEU A 585 -4.23 -13.60 -0.75
C LEU A 585 -3.57 -14.83 -1.39
N SER A 586 -4.20 -16.01 -1.39
CA SER A 586 -3.68 -17.20 -2.09
C SER A 586 -4.00 -17.21 -3.60
N GLN A 587 -4.94 -16.36 -4.04
CA GLN A 587 -5.46 -16.34 -5.42
C GLN A 587 -4.99 -15.12 -6.23
N LEU A 588 -3.99 -14.39 -5.74
CA LEU A 588 -3.48 -13.21 -6.44
C LEU A 588 -2.75 -13.61 -7.74
N PRO A 589 -2.84 -12.82 -8.82
CA PRO A 589 -2.19 -13.12 -10.11
C PRO A 589 -0.66 -13.03 -10.05
N PHE A 590 -0.11 -12.26 -9.12
CA PHE A 590 1.31 -12.11 -8.83
C PHE A 590 1.50 -11.52 -7.43
N TYR A 591 2.72 -11.63 -6.90
CA TYR A 591 3.08 -11.16 -5.56
C TYR A 591 4.23 -10.16 -5.60
N LEU A 592 4.19 -9.15 -4.73
CA LEU A 592 5.27 -8.19 -4.53
C LEU A 592 5.89 -8.41 -3.14
N ILE A 593 7.20 -8.66 -3.09
CA ILE A 593 7.90 -8.93 -1.85
C ILE A 593 9.08 -7.99 -1.73
N GLU A 594 8.99 -7.09 -0.77
CA GLU A 594 10.09 -6.23 -0.42
C GLU A 594 11.13 -7.02 0.36
N HIS A 595 12.37 -7.08 -0.14
CA HIS A 595 13.39 -7.95 0.47
C HIS A 595 13.68 -7.57 1.91
N ARG A 596 13.70 -6.27 2.23
CA ARG A 596 13.94 -5.79 3.59
C ARG A 596 12.87 -6.24 4.60
N ALA A 597 11.64 -6.56 4.16
CA ALA A 597 10.61 -7.11 5.03
C ALA A 597 10.92 -8.56 5.46
N LEU A 598 11.85 -9.22 4.76
CA LEU A 598 12.37 -10.55 5.10
C LEU A 598 13.66 -10.48 5.95
N LEU A 599 14.02 -9.29 6.47
CA LEU A 599 15.13 -9.18 7.41
C LEU A 599 14.63 -9.36 8.86
N PRO A 600 15.34 -10.15 9.68
CA PRO A 600 15.10 -10.17 11.11
C PRO A 600 15.41 -8.83 11.76
N VAL A 601 14.73 -8.52 12.87
CA VAL A 601 15.06 -7.36 13.70
C VAL A 601 16.47 -7.54 14.28
N LYS A 602 17.26 -6.46 14.28
CA LYS A 602 18.64 -6.50 14.77
C LYS A 602 18.65 -6.91 16.25
N PRO A 603 19.40 -7.95 16.64
CA PRO A 603 19.44 -8.40 18.02
C PRO A 603 20.16 -7.39 18.92
N ASN A 604 19.76 -7.33 20.19
CA ASN A 604 20.48 -6.58 21.20
C ASN A 604 21.70 -7.38 21.67
N SER A 605 22.90 -6.87 21.39
CA SER A 605 24.18 -7.53 21.72
C SER A 605 24.37 -7.93 23.20
N GLN A 606 23.57 -7.39 24.12
CA GLN A 606 23.55 -7.81 25.52
C GLN A 606 23.26 -9.33 25.67
N PHE A 607 22.51 -9.92 24.73
CA PHE A 607 22.09 -11.33 24.77
C PHE A 607 22.89 -12.24 23.82
N ASP A 608 24.06 -11.81 23.34
CA ASP A 608 24.93 -12.62 22.47
C ASP A 608 25.56 -13.82 23.19
N LYS A 609 25.59 -13.79 24.54
CA LYS A 609 26.05 -14.89 25.38
C LYS A 609 24.87 -15.70 25.92
N GLU A 610 25.11 -16.96 26.23
CA GLU A 610 24.12 -17.86 26.82
C GLU A 610 23.45 -17.26 28.07
N GLN A 611 22.12 -17.23 28.02
CA GLN A 611 21.20 -16.82 29.08
C GLN A 611 20.52 -18.07 29.62
N LYS A 612 20.36 -18.13 30.94
CA LYS A 612 19.59 -19.18 31.61
C LYS A 612 18.19 -18.64 31.91
N PRO A 613 17.12 -19.21 31.33
CA PRO A 613 15.76 -18.75 31.56
C PRO A 613 15.34 -18.94 33.03
N ALA A 614 14.53 -18.01 33.54
CA ALA A 614 13.96 -18.08 34.88
C ALA A 614 12.86 -19.14 34.96
N SER A 615 12.00 -19.20 33.95
CA SER A 615 10.97 -20.22 33.80
C SER A 615 10.70 -20.47 32.31
N VAL A 616 10.20 -21.67 32.00
CA VAL A 616 9.74 -22.03 30.64
C VAL A 616 8.44 -22.81 30.77
N THR A 617 7.40 -22.33 30.10
CA THR A 617 6.06 -22.91 30.13
C THR A 617 5.50 -23.07 28.73
N GLU A 618 4.51 -23.93 28.58
CA GLU A 618 3.74 -24.07 27.36
C GLU A 618 2.39 -23.36 27.52
N GLU A 619 1.98 -22.62 26.50
CA GLU A 619 0.64 -22.04 26.41
C GLU A 619 -0.05 -22.57 25.14
N GLY A 620 -1.24 -23.13 25.29
CA GLY A 620 -2.04 -23.66 24.18
C GLY A 620 -3.43 -23.05 24.19
N GLY A 621 -3.84 -22.41 23.09
CA GLY A 621 -5.20 -21.93 22.90
C GLY A 621 -6.10 -23.07 22.42
N SER A 622 -6.91 -23.64 23.30
CA SER A 622 -7.85 -24.73 22.97
C SER A 622 -8.95 -24.35 21.96
N GLN A 623 -9.01 -23.08 21.54
CA GLN A 623 -9.92 -22.58 20.49
C GLN A 623 -9.20 -22.03 19.24
N THR A 624 -7.91 -21.71 19.30
CA THR A 624 -7.18 -21.02 18.21
C THR A 624 -6.19 -21.92 17.46
N GLY A 625 -5.90 -23.12 17.96
CA GLY A 625 -4.91 -24.03 17.37
C GLY A 625 -3.45 -23.53 17.49
N GLN A 626 -3.22 -22.43 18.22
CA GLN A 626 -1.90 -21.85 18.45
C GLN A 626 -1.24 -22.44 19.69
N HIS A 627 0.04 -22.81 19.55
CA HIS A 627 0.85 -23.45 20.59
C HIS A 627 2.15 -22.68 20.75
N TYR A 628 2.43 -22.24 21.97
CA TYR A 628 3.56 -21.38 22.29
C TYR A 628 4.46 -21.99 23.35
N VAL A 629 5.77 -21.73 23.22
CA VAL A 629 6.74 -21.86 24.30
C VAL A 629 7.00 -20.47 24.86
N VAL A 630 6.72 -20.29 26.15
CA VAL A 630 6.90 -19.01 26.86
C VAL A 630 8.14 -19.10 27.71
N ILE A 631 9.05 -18.15 27.54
CA ILE A 631 10.31 -18.08 28.28
C ILE A 631 10.31 -16.78 29.08
N GLU A 632 10.54 -16.90 30.39
CA GLU A 632 10.72 -15.77 31.29
C GLU A 632 12.22 -15.51 31.51
N GLN A 633 12.68 -14.29 31.27
CA GLN A 633 14.04 -13.85 31.52
C GLN A 633 14.03 -12.43 32.08
N LYS A 634 14.65 -12.22 33.24
CA LYS A 634 14.77 -10.87 33.81
C LYS A 634 15.61 -9.94 32.95
N GLY A 635 15.13 -8.71 32.78
CA GLY A 635 15.87 -7.63 32.14
C GLY A 635 15.85 -7.66 30.61
N ILE A 636 14.86 -8.33 30.01
CA ILE A 636 14.62 -8.32 28.56
C ILE A 636 13.62 -7.26 28.14
N ASP A 637 12.84 -6.71 29.07
CA ASP A 637 11.81 -5.71 28.77
C ASP A 637 12.39 -4.50 28.01
N GLY A 638 11.75 -4.16 26.89
CA GLY A 638 12.20 -3.13 25.94
C GLY A 638 13.53 -3.40 25.22
N LYS A 639 14.19 -4.55 25.43
CA LYS A 639 15.50 -4.90 24.84
C LYS A 639 15.43 -6.09 23.89
N LEU A 640 14.56 -7.04 24.17
CA LEU A 640 14.17 -8.11 23.25
C LEU A 640 12.83 -7.71 22.63
N THR A 641 12.68 -7.89 21.32
CA THR A 641 11.46 -7.48 20.59
C THR A 641 11.02 -8.56 19.61
N GLN A 642 9.74 -8.53 19.22
CA GLN A 642 9.21 -9.36 18.13
C GLN A 642 10.08 -9.24 16.88
N GLY A 643 10.29 -10.36 16.18
CA GLY A 643 11.07 -10.42 14.94
C GLY A 643 12.58 -10.61 15.14
N GLN A 644 13.08 -10.69 16.38
CA GLN A 644 14.46 -11.07 16.67
C GLN A 644 14.64 -12.59 16.65
N VAL A 645 15.85 -13.03 16.27
CA VAL A 645 16.18 -14.47 16.12
C VAL A 645 17.09 -14.92 17.25
N ILE A 646 16.73 -16.01 17.92
CA ILE A 646 17.51 -16.64 19.00
C ILE A 646 17.83 -18.10 18.69
N ASN A 647 18.77 -18.66 19.43
CA ASN A 647 19.05 -20.09 19.46
C ASN A 647 18.66 -20.64 20.83
N LEU A 648 18.06 -21.84 20.85
CA LEU A 648 17.87 -22.62 22.07
C LEU A 648 18.99 -23.64 22.18
N ILE A 649 19.63 -23.71 23.35
CA ILE A 649 20.81 -24.55 23.61
C ILE A 649 20.45 -25.51 24.74
N LEU A 650 20.51 -26.81 24.43
CA LEU A 650 20.18 -27.90 25.34
C LEU A 650 21.48 -28.63 25.71
N TYR A 651 21.75 -28.76 27.00
CA TYR A 651 22.84 -29.60 27.49
C TYR A 651 22.31 -30.98 27.91
N GLU A 652 22.73 -32.02 27.21
CA GLU A 652 22.28 -33.41 27.39
C GLU A 652 23.42 -34.30 27.96
N GLY A 653 23.08 -35.47 28.54
CA GLY A 653 24.03 -36.44 29.11
C GLY A 653 24.20 -36.40 30.64
N GLU A 654 24.80 -37.46 31.22
CA GLU A 654 25.00 -37.65 32.68
C GLU A 654 25.86 -36.54 33.31
N GLN A 655 26.77 -35.92 32.54
CA GLN A 655 27.61 -34.80 32.97
C GLN A 655 27.36 -33.48 32.21
N GLY A 656 26.44 -33.45 31.23
CA GLY A 656 26.14 -32.25 30.42
C GLY A 656 27.17 -31.93 29.32
N GLU A 657 27.93 -32.93 28.86
CA GLU A 657 29.01 -32.73 27.88
C GLU A 657 28.51 -32.58 26.42
N THR A 658 27.27 -32.99 26.12
CA THR A 658 26.70 -32.90 24.76
C THR A 658 25.79 -31.70 24.61
N GLN A 659 26.18 -30.76 23.75
CA GLN A 659 25.41 -29.56 23.40
C GLN A 659 24.57 -29.81 22.13
N PHE A 660 23.26 -29.59 22.22
CA PHE A 660 22.35 -29.60 21.08
C PHE A 660 21.73 -28.21 20.90
N THR A 661 21.83 -27.63 19.71
CA THR A 661 21.32 -26.27 19.45
C THR A 661 20.19 -26.31 18.43
N ILE A 662 19.03 -25.81 18.82
CA ILE A 662 17.92 -25.51 17.92
C ILE A 662 18.12 -24.07 17.46
N ARG A 663 18.43 -23.90 16.17
CA ARG A 663 18.82 -22.60 15.62
C ARG A 663 17.60 -21.82 15.13
N GLY A 664 17.75 -20.51 15.02
CA GLY A 664 16.86 -19.70 14.19
C GLY A 664 15.43 -19.53 14.72
N GLN A 665 15.25 -19.55 16.04
CA GLN A 665 13.96 -19.44 16.69
C GLN A 665 13.50 -17.98 16.75
N MET A 666 12.31 -17.72 16.23
CA MET A 666 11.77 -16.36 16.12
C MET A 666 11.03 -15.95 17.37
N VAL A 667 11.37 -14.78 17.92
CA VAL A 667 10.58 -14.15 18.97
C VAL A 667 9.27 -13.66 18.35
N PHE A 668 8.16 -14.32 18.70
CA PHE A 668 6.83 -14.02 18.18
C PHE A 668 6.18 -12.84 18.89
N LYS A 669 6.33 -12.77 20.22
CA LYS A 669 5.78 -11.72 21.08
C LYS A 669 6.68 -11.50 22.27
N THR A 670 6.66 -10.29 22.82
CA THR A 670 7.32 -9.92 24.09
C THR A 670 6.33 -9.16 24.98
N GLU A 671 6.34 -9.43 26.28
CA GLU A 671 5.49 -8.74 27.27
C GLU A 671 6.22 -8.73 28.62
N GLY A 672 6.68 -7.54 29.03
CA GLY A 672 7.56 -7.41 30.19
C GLY A 672 8.80 -8.30 30.06
N ASP A 673 9.07 -9.10 31.10
CA ASP A 673 10.20 -10.04 31.14
C ASP A 673 9.89 -11.43 30.55
N LYS A 674 8.86 -11.54 29.69
CA LYS A 674 8.50 -12.78 29.00
C LYS A 674 8.55 -12.61 27.49
N PHE A 675 8.88 -13.70 26.80
CA PHE A 675 8.77 -13.78 25.35
C PHE A 675 8.21 -15.14 24.90
N TRP A 676 7.53 -15.13 23.75
CA TRP A 676 6.85 -16.28 23.18
C TRP A 676 7.56 -16.72 21.91
N LEU A 677 7.73 -18.02 21.77
CA LEU A 677 8.09 -18.70 20.53
C LEU A 677 6.85 -19.45 20.05
N ASP A 678 6.43 -19.19 18.82
CA ASP A 678 5.31 -19.90 18.22
C ASP A 678 5.80 -21.22 17.62
N VAL A 679 5.31 -22.34 18.16
CA VAL A 679 5.67 -23.70 17.75
C VAL A 679 5.20 -23.96 16.32
N ASN A 680 4.06 -23.41 15.92
CA ASN A 680 3.50 -23.60 14.58
C ASN A 680 4.31 -22.86 13.50
N ASN A 681 5.14 -21.89 13.91
CA ASN A 681 6.01 -21.12 13.03
C ASN A 681 7.46 -21.65 12.99
N SER A 682 7.75 -22.79 13.65
CA SER A 682 9.04 -23.48 13.54
C SER A 682 8.92 -25.00 13.64
N ALA A 683 9.09 -25.70 12.50
CA ALA A 683 9.12 -27.16 12.43
C ALA A 683 10.24 -27.76 13.28
N GLN A 684 11.37 -27.05 13.43
CA GLN A 684 12.45 -27.48 14.33
C GLN A 684 12.03 -27.44 15.80
N LEU A 685 11.28 -26.42 16.21
CA LEU A 685 10.76 -26.30 17.57
C LEU A 685 9.69 -27.37 17.81
N GLU A 686 8.76 -27.54 16.88
CA GLU A 686 7.70 -28.55 16.95
C GLU A 686 8.29 -29.95 17.13
N TYR A 687 9.24 -30.35 16.28
CA TYR A 687 9.88 -31.67 16.36
C TYR A 687 10.67 -31.89 17.65
N ASN A 688 11.30 -30.82 18.19
CA ASN A 688 12.12 -30.91 19.39
C ASN A 688 11.40 -30.44 20.67
N LEU A 689 10.09 -30.17 20.62
CA LEU A 689 9.38 -29.54 21.73
C LEU A 689 9.51 -30.34 23.02
N ALA A 690 9.29 -31.65 22.95
CA ALA A 690 9.44 -32.54 24.10
C ALA A 690 10.85 -32.48 24.69
N ARG A 691 11.90 -32.41 23.84
CA ARG A 691 13.30 -32.29 24.27
C ARG A 691 13.56 -30.95 24.96
N VAL A 692 13.06 -29.85 24.40
CA VAL A 692 13.16 -28.50 24.98
C VAL A 692 12.54 -28.48 26.37
N MET A 693 11.32 -29.01 26.51
CA MET A 693 10.61 -29.02 27.79
C MET A 693 11.25 -29.94 28.83
N THR A 694 11.84 -31.06 28.42
CA THR A 694 12.64 -31.92 29.31
C THR A 694 13.90 -31.21 29.79
N ALA A 695 14.64 -30.54 28.89
CA ALA A 695 15.84 -29.78 29.25
C ALA A 695 15.52 -28.58 30.17
N ALA A 696 14.39 -27.89 29.93
CA ALA A 696 13.91 -26.81 30.79
C ALA A 696 13.62 -27.29 32.22
N LYS A 697 12.87 -28.40 32.37
CA LYS A 697 12.59 -29.01 33.69
C LYS A 697 13.86 -29.44 34.41
N ALA A 698 14.88 -29.89 33.67
CA ALA A 698 16.18 -30.25 34.21
C ALA A 698 17.11 -29.05 34.48
N SER A 699 16.68 -27.81 34.23
CA SER A 699 17.51 -26.59 34.33
C SER A 699 18.76 -26.61 33.43
N LYS A 700 18.68 -27.34 32.30
CA LYS A 700 19.76 -27.51 31.29
C LYS A 700 19.46 -26.84 29.95
N LEU A 701 18.41 -26.02 29.88
CA LEU A 701 18.07 -25.20 28.72
C LEU A 701 18.66 -23.80 28.88
N PHE A 702 19.27 -23.29 27.82
CA PHE A 702 19.80 -21.95 27.69
C PHE A 702 19.33 -21.35 26.37
N TRP A 703 19.46 -20.03 26.23
CA TRP A 703 19.19 -19.34 24.97
C TRP A 703 20.17 -18.19 24.75
N GLN A 704 20.36 -17.77 23.51
CA GLN A 704 21.15 -16.58 23.16
C GLN A 704 20.69 -16.04 21.82
N ASN A 705 21.10 -14.82 21.46
CA ASN A 705 20.93 -14.32 20.09
C ASN A 705 21.53 -15.31 19.08
N SER A 706 20.85 -15.52 17.96
CA SER A 706 21.45 -16.31 16.89
C SER A 706 22.52 -15.49 16.20
N PRO A 707 23.81 -15.87 16.25
CA PRO A 707 24.85 -15.11 15.55
C PRO A 707 24.63 -15.18 14.04
N VAL A 708 24.24 -16.34 13.52
CA VAL A 708 23.94 -16.57 12.10
C VAL A 708 22.43 -16.57 11.92
N TRP A 709 21.92 -15.71 11.04
CA TRP A 709 20.48 -15.62 10.79
C TRP A 709 20.09 -16.23 9.44
N MET A 710 21.00 -16.35 8.48
CA MET A 710 20.68 -16.93 7.17
C MET A 710 21.88 -17.66 6.59
N GLU A 711 21.63 -18.81 5.96
CA GLU A 711 22.60 -19.52 5.12
C GLU A 711 22.38 -19.13 3.65
N ASP A 712 23.46 -18.98 2.90
CA ASP A 712 23.41 -18.56 1.50
C ASP A 712 22.96 -19.70 0.55
N MET A 713 22.35 -19.33 -0.57
CA MET A 713 21.70 -20.28 -1.49
C MET A 713 22.69 -21.20 -2.18
N GLY A 714 22.42 -22.51 -2.11
CA GLY A 714 23.11 -23.53 -2.89
C GLY A 714 22.11 -24.24 -3.79
N TYR A 715 22.48 -24.44 -5.05
CA TYR A 715 21.64 -25.04 -6.07
C TYR A 715 22.13 -26.43 -6.38
N ARG A 716 21.22 -27.39 -6.51
CA ARG A 716 21.60 -28.75 -6.93
C ARG A 716 22.06 -28.72 -8.39
N LEU A 717 23.13 -29.43 -8.71
CA LEU A 717 23.60 -29.52 -10.08
C LEU A 717 22.65 -30.42 -10.90
N ALA A 718 22.07 -29.85 -11.94
CA ALA A 718 21.29 -30.57 -12.94
C ALA A 718 21.66 -30.08 -14.33
N TYR A 719 21.88 -31.03 -15.25
CA TYR A 719 22.16 -30.73 -16.64
C TYR A 719 20.87 -30.75 -17.47
N ALA A 720 20.75 -29.82 -18.41
CA ALA A 720 19.69 -29.88 -19.42
C ALA A 720 19.84 -31.14 -20.28
N SER A 721 18.72 -31.69 -20.76
CA SER A 721 18.72 -32.86 -21.65
C SER A 721 19.47 -32.57 -22.97
N ASP A 722 19.28 -31.37 -23.51
CA ASP A 722 20.08 -30.87 -24.63
C ASP A 722 21.41 -30.31 -24.14
N GLN A 723 22.51 -30.91 -24.62
CA GLN A 723 23.89 -30.44 -24.47
C GLN A 723 24.57 -30.23 -25.84
N SER A 724 23.80 -30.22 -26.93
CA SER A 724 24.33 -30.11 -28.28
C SER A 724 24.96 -28.74 -28.55
N SER A 725 25.92 -28.71 -29.48
CA SER A 725 26.61 -27.48 -29.92
C SER A 725 27.41 -26.74 -28.83
N LEU A 726 27.79 -27.43 -27.74
CA LEU A 726 28.61 -26.86 -26.66
C LEU A 726 30.07 -27.35 -26.75
N PRO A 727 31.07 -26.47 -26.55
CA PRO A 727 32.46 -26.85 -26.32
C PRO A 727 32.63 -27.83 -25.15
N VAL A 728 33.69 -28.64 -25.17
CA VAL A 728 33.95 -29.67 -24.13
C VAL A 728 34.06 -29.07 -22.72
N ASN A 729 34.56 -27.83 -22.61
CA ASN A 729 34.68 -27.07 -21.36
C ASN A 729 33.41 -26.32 -20.96
N GLN A 730 32.27 -26.55 -21.62
CA GLN A 730 30.99 -25.95 -21.29
C GLN A 730 29.92 -27.00 -20.97
N ARG A 731 28.97 -26.63 -20.11
CA ARG A 731 27.78 -27.43 -19.79
C ARG A 731 26.57 -26.52 -19.65
N ARG A 732 25.42 -27.01 -20.11
CA ARG A 732 24.12 -26.34 -19.90
C ARG A 732 23.46 -26.89 -18.65
N LEU A 733 23.20 -26.02 -17.69
CA LEU A 733 22.47 -26.34 -16.47
C LEU A 733 20.99 -26.02 -16.66
N THR A 734 20.17 -26.70 -15.88
CA THR A 734 18.72 -26.46 -15.77
C THR A 734 18.30 -26.44 -14.30
N ARG A 735 17.09 -25.94 -14.03
CA ARG A 735 16.47 -25.96 -12.70
C ARG A 735 16.04 -27.36 -12.28
N THR A 736 15.87 -27.56 -10.98
CA THR A 736 15.27 -28.79 -10.43
C THR A 736 13.99 -28.45 -9.69
N VAL A 737 13.12 -29.43 -9.49
CA VAL A 737 11.89 -29.28 -8.67
C VAL A 737 12.23 -28.83 -7.23
N GLN A 738 13.42 -29.18 -6.75
CA GLN A 738 13.85 -28.95 -5.36
C GLN A 738 14.59 -27.63 -5.15
N THR A 739 15.10 -26.98 -6.21
CA THR A 739 15.86 -25.74 -6.08
C THR A 739 15.41 -24.73 -7.13
N PRO A 740 14.86 -23.57 -6.72
CA PRO A 740 14.42 -22.53 -7.65
C PRO A 740 15.59 -22.00 -8.49
N PHE A 741 15.27 -21.58 -9.71
CA PHE A 741 16.26 -21.02 -10.62
C PHE A 741 16.62 -19.60 -10.18
N PRO A 742 17.92 -19.23 -10.06
CA PRO A 742 18.31 -17.91 -9.64
C PRO A 742 18.05 -16.85 -10.72
N PRO A 743 17.19 -15.85 -10.49
CA PRO A 743 16.91 -14.81 -11.48
C PRO A 743 18.02 -13.74 -11.55
N MET A 744 18.88 -13.64 -10.53
CA MET A 744 20.00 -12.69 -10.49
C MET A 744 21.22 -13.12 -11.32
N VAL A 745 21.10 -14.19 -12.13
CA VAL A 745 22.18 -14.63 -13.02
C VAL A 745 22.49 -13.52 -14.03
N VAL A 746 23.77 -13.18 -14.15
CA VAL A 746 24.27 -12.27 -15.17
C VAL A 746 25.37 -12.99 -15.93
N VAL A 747 25.49 -12.72 -17.24
CA VAL A 747 26.63 -13.23 -18.02
C VAL A 747 27.93 -12.73 -17.39
N GLY A 748 28.87 -13.64 -17.16
CA GLY A 748 30.11 -13.40 -16.43
C GLY A 748 30.04 -13.66 -14.93
N SER A 749 28.88 -13.98 -14.35
CA SER A 749 28.80 -14.40 -12.94
C SER A 749 29.68 -15.62 -12.70
N GLU A 750 30.51 -15.56 -11.67
CA GLU A 750 31.33 -16.69 -11.24
C GLU A 750 30.49 -17.63 -10.37
N ILE A 751 30.72 -18.94 -10.54
CA ILE A 751 30.10 -19.98 -9.73
C ILE A 751 31.14 -21.00 -9.30
N THR A 752 30.88 -21.64 -8.17
CA THR A 752 31.71 -22.73 -7.65
C THR A 752 30.84 -23.97 -7.44
N LEU A 753 31.25 -25.10 -8.01
CA LEU A 753 30.64 -26.41 -7.77
C LEU A 753 31.43 -27.14 -6.68
N LEU A 754 30.69 -27.80 -5.81
CA LEU A 754 31.20 -28.62 -4.70
C LEU A 754 30.53 -29.98 -4.72
N LYS A 755 31.32 -31.02 -4.42
CA LYS A 755 30.77 -32.34 -4.12
C LYS A 755 30.18 -32.33 -2.71
N GLN A 756 28.92 -32.71 -2.58
CA GLN A 756 28.28 -32.95 -1.29
C GLN A 756 28.86 -34.25 -0.70
N VAL A 757 29.44 -34.16 0.49
CA VAL A 757 29.93 -35.32 1.24
C VAL A 757 28.85 -35.69 2.24
N GLY A 758 28.21 -36.85 2.04
CA GLY A 758 27.17 -37.37 2.92
C GLY A 758 27.65 -37.68 4.34
N ILE A 759 26.72 -38.14 5.18
CA ILE A 759 26.84 -38.38 6.64
C ILE A 759 28.06 -39.24 7.03
N VAL A 760 28.62 -40.02 6.10
CA VAL A 760 29.60 -41.09 6.39
C VAL A 760 31.07 -40.63 6.42
N ASN A 761 31.45 -39.48 5.87
CA ASN A 761 32.87 -39.06 5.80
C ASN A 761 33.10 -37.61 6.23
N LEU A 762 32.97 -37.35 7.54
CA LEU A 762 33.25 -36.03 8.14
C LEU A 762 34.73 -35.79 8.48
N LYS A 763 35.63 -36.75 8.25
CA LYS A 763 37.07 -36.60 8.54
C LYS A 763 37.88 -36.45 7.26
N LYS A 764 38.37 -35.23 7.03
CA LYS A 764 39.40 -34.84 6.05
C LYS A 764 39.10 -35.25 4.60
N ALA A 765 38.38 -34.40 3.90
CA ALA A 765 38.64 -34.18 2.49
C ALA A 765 38.63 -32.67 2.27
N GLU A 766 39.77 -32.09 1.84
CA GLU A 766 39.70 -30.81 1.12
C GLU A 766 38.74 -31.04 -0.03
N SER A 767 37.57 -30.40 0.00
CA SER A 767 36.58 -30.58 -1.05
C SER A 767 37.16 -30.02 -2.33
N GLU A 768 37.48 -30.90 -3.28
CA GLU A 768 37.86 -30.50 -4.63
C GLU A 768 36.76 -29.58 -5.19
N LYS A 769 37.14 -28.49 -5.86
CA LYS A 769 36.21 -27.46 -6.35
C LYS A 769 36.32 -27.30 -7.86
N LEU A 770 35.19 -27.08 -8.53
CA LEU A 770 35.17 -26.62 -9.91
C LEU A 770 34.74 -25.16 -9.93
N TYR A 771 35.59 -24.30 -10.50
CA TYR A 771 35.28 -22.90 -10.73
C TYR A 771 34.78 -22.72 -12.16
N ALA A 772 33.67 -22.02 -12.34
CA ALA A 772 33.11 -21.75 -13.65
C ALA A 772 32.57 -20.32 -13.71
N LYS A 773 32.32 -19.84 -14.93
CA LYS A 773 31.62 -18.59 -15.19
C LYS A 773 30.38 -18.85 -16.05
N VAL A 774 29.33 -18.06 -15.86
CA VAL A 774 28.15 -18.09 -16.73
C VAL A 774 28.49 -17.41 -18.06
N VAL A 775 28.25 -18.08 -19.18
CA VAL A 775 28.48 -17.52 -20.53
C VAL A 775 27.19 -17.15 -21.25
N SER A 776 26.07 -17.79 -20.90
CA SER A 776 24.73 -17.37 -21.32
C SER A 776 23.70 -17.86 -20.32
N PHE A 777 22.53 -17.22 -20.29
CA PHE A 777 21.38 -17.70 -19.54
C PHE A 777 20.09 -17.40 -20.29
N ASP A 778 19.10 -18.25 -20.10
CA ASP A 778 17.76 -18.14 -20.60
C ASP A 778 16.81 -18.18 -19.40
N ARG A 779 16.17 -17.04 -19.13
CA ARG A 779 15.25 -16.87 -17.99
C ARG A 779 13.88 -17.48 -18.20
N ILE A 780 13.46 -17.69 -19.44
CA ILE A 780 12.14 -18.24 -19.75
C ILE A 780 12.21 -19.76 -19.66
N GLU A 781 13.23 -20.36 -20.27
CA GLU A 781 13.50 -21.80 -20.18
C GLU A 781 14.12 -22.21 -18.84
N GLY A 782 14.66 -21.25 -18.07
CA GLY A 782 15.32 -21.52 -16.81
C GLY A 782 16.61 -22.34 -16.97
N THR A 783 17.39 -22.00 -18.01
CA THR A 783 18.66 -22.68 -18.31
C THR A 783 19.83 -21.69 -18.32
N LEU A 784 21.03 -22.18 -18.06
CA LEU A 784 22.24 -21.36 -18.17
C LEU A 784 23.42 -22.20 -18.64
N ILE A 785 24.31 -21.61 -19.44
CA ILE A 785 25.53 -22.27 -19.91
C ILE A 785 26.70 -21.77 -19.05
N ILE A 786 27.47 -22.72 -18.52
CA ILE A 786 28.66 -22.46 -17.71
C ILE A 786 29.91 -22.90 -18.44
N GLU A 787 30.98 -22.14 -18.27
CA GLU A 787 32.32 -22.45 -18.79
C GLU A 787 33.29 -22.70 -17.64
N ARG A 788 33.96 -23.86 -17.64
CA ARG A 788 34.96 -24.22 -16.64
C ARG A 788 36.20 -23.32 -16.76
N LEU A 789 36.67 -22.80 -15.63
CA LEU A 789 37.88 -21.99 -15.52
C LEU A 789 39.12 -22.89 -15.35
N GLY A 790 40.26 -22.45 -15.89
CA GLY A 790 41.51 -23.23 -15.95
C GLY A 790 42.15 -23.54 -14.59
N ASN A 791 41.79 -22.81 -13.54
CA ASN A 791 42.22 -23.04 -12.15
C ASN A 791 41.39 -24.11 -11.41
N SER A 792 40.42 -24.74 -12.09
CA SER A 792 39.57 -25.78 -11.50
C SER A 792 40.31 -27.11 -11.36
N THR A 793 40.32 -27.67 -10.16
CA THR A 793 40.91 -28.99 -9.90
C THR A 793 40.01 -30.14 -10.37
N LEU A 794 38.69 -29.92 -10.41
CA LEU A 794 37.70 -30.89 -10.89
C LEU A 794 37.34 -30.72 -12.37
N ALA A 795 37.11 -31.83 -13.07
CA ALA A 795 36.36 -31.87 -14.32
C ALA A 795 34.84 -31.82 -14.05
N PHE A 796 34.03 -31.56 -15.09
CA PHE A 796 32.57 -31.62 -14.91
C PHE A 796 32.14 -33.04 -14.53
N PRO A 797 31.30 -33.21 -13.49
CA PRO A 797 30.78 -34.53 -13.14
C PRO A 797 29.88 -35.06 -14.26
N THR A 798 29.78 -36.38 -14.36
CA THR A 798 28.87 -37.04 -15.30
C THR A 798 27.42 -36.76 -14.90
N SER A 799 26.48 -36.92 -15.83
CA SER A 799 25.05 -36.72 -15.53
C SER A 799 24.54 -37.66 -14.43
N GLU A 800 25.09 -38.86 -14.32
CA GLU A 800 24.76 -39.86 -13.28
C GLU A 800 25.27 -39.45 -11.89
N GLU A 801 26.34 -38.66 -11.82
CA GLU A 801 26.92 -38.18 -10.56
C GLU A 801 26.49 -36.76 -10.20
N ALA A 802 25.90 -36.01 -11.14
CA ALA A 802 25.54 -34.60 -10.97
C ALA A 802 24.72 -34.33 -9.71
N TRP A 803 23.83 -35.27 -9.34
CA TRP A 803 22.98 -35.16 -8.15
C TRP A 803 23.75 -35.07 -6.83
N ARG A 804 25.04 -35.47 -6.79
CA ARG A 804 25.97 -35.37 -5.64
C ARG A 804 26.66 -34.01 -5.56
N TYR A 805 26.44 -33.13 -6.53
CA TYR A 805 27.08 -31.84 -6.59
C TYR A 805 26.06 -30.74 -6.40
N SER A 806 26.49 -29.68 -5.72
CA SER A 806 25.79 -28.41 -5.67
C SER A 806 26.69 -27.31 -6.18
N TRP A 807 26.08 -26.20 -6.58
CA TRP A 807 26.77 -25.00 -7.00
C TRP A 807 26.19 -23.77 -6.33
N TYR A 808 26.98 -22.71 -6.26
CA TYR A 808 26.58 -21.42 -5.71
C TYR A 808 27.36 -20.32 -6.45
N PHE A 809 26.85 -19.09 -6.41
CA PHE A 809 27.59 -17.95 -6.95
C PHE A 809 28.78 -17.62 -6.06
N SER A 810 29.89 -17.31 -6.71
CA SER A 810 31.14 -16.94 -6.05
C SER A 810 31.71 -15.66 -6.66
N GLY A 811 32.85 -15.21 -6.15
CA GLY A 811 33.58 -14.07 -6.70
C GLY A 811 33.22 -12.74 -6.03
N GLU A 812 34.14 -11.78 -6.15
CA GLU A 812 34.10 -10.52 -5.39
C GLU A 812 32.82 -9.71 -5.64
N LYS A 813 32.30 -9.75 -6.88
CA LYS A 813 31.06 -9.04 -7.22
C LYS A 813 29.88 -9.57 -6.41
N TYR A 814 29.72 -10.89 -6.32
CA TYR A 814 28.60 -11.51 -5.60
C TYR A 814 28.70 -11.27 -4.08
N GLU A 815 29.92 -11.33 -3.54
CA GLU A 815 30.22 -11.10 -2.12
C GLU A 815 29.96 -9.66 -1.66
N ARG A 816 29.85 -8.69 -2.58
CA ARG A 816 29.60 -7.26 -2.29
C ARG A 816 28.21 -6.78 -2.73
N THR A 817 27.37 -7.64 -3.29
CA THR A 817 26.02 -7.27 -3.75
C THR A 817 25.07 -7.14 -2.57
N ASP A 818 24.55 -5.92 -2.34
CA ASP A 818 23.43 -5.69 -1.44
C ASP A 818 22.14 -6.27 -2.06
N ARG A 819 21.46 -7.15 -1.32
CA ARG A 819 20.26 -7.85 -1.77
C ARG A 819 19.00 -7.36 -1.09
N PHE A 820 19.09 -6.45 -0.13
CA PHE A 820 17.97 -6.11 0.75
C PHE A 820 17.56 -4.64 0.66
N SER A 821 18.50 -3.73 0.38
CA SER A 821 18.16 -2.31 0.23
C SER A 821 17.50 -2.02 -1.11
N PHE A 822 16.29 -1.45 -1.10
CA PHE A 822 15.59 -1.01 -2.31
C PHE A 822 15.40 -2.11 -3.37
N VAL A 823 15.24 -3.37 -2.95
CA VAL A 823 14.99 -4.50 -3.86
C VAL A 823 13.61 -5.10 -3.62
N ILE A 824 12.88 -5.34 -4.70
CA ILE A 824 11.56 -5.99 -4.68
C ILE A 824 11.57 -7.16 -5.64
N SER A 825 11.08 -8.29 -5.15
CA SER A 825 10.77 -9.44 -5.97
C SER A 825 9.32 -9.38 -6.43
N VAL A 826 9.11 -9.57 -7.73
CA VAL A 826 7.81 -9.82 -8.35
C VAL A 826 7.74 -11.31 -8.66
N VAL A 827 6.81 -12.03 -8.03
CA VAL A 827 6.61 -13.46 -8.28
C VAL A 827 5.42 -13.65 -9.19
N VAL A 828 5.64 -14.32 -10.32
CA VAL A 828 4.65 -14.47 -11.40
C VAL A 828 4.59 -15.93 -11.87
N ASN A 829 3.39 -16.42 -12.20
CA ASN A 829 3.24 -17.72 -12.84
C ASN A 829 3.77 -17.66 -14.29
N SER A 830 4.76 -18.51 -14.61
CA SER A 830 5.36 -18.65 -15.94
C SER A 830 4.38 -19.07 -17.03
N ASP A 831 3.24 -19.68 -16.69
CA ASP A 831 2.20 -20.00 -17.66
C ASP A 831 1.64 -18.74 -18.35
N LEU A 832 1.70 -17.57 -17.70
CA LEU A 832 1.21 -16.30 -18.24
C LEU A 832 1.96 -15.85 -19.50
N ILE A 833 3.22 -16.27 -19.66
CA ILE A 833 4.03 -15.93 -20.84
C ILE A 833 4.12 -17.06 -21.87
N LYS A 834 3.60 -18.26 -21.55
CA LYS A 834 3.63 -19.44 -22.43
C LYS A 834 2.36 -19.54 -23.27
N LEU A 835 1.90 -18.42 -23.84
CA LEU A 835 0.67 -18.36 -24.62
C LEU A 835 0.88 -18.90 -26.04
N PRO A 836 -0.03 -19.76 -26.57
CA PRO A 836 0.07 -20.26 -27.94
C PRO A 836 0.09 -19.13 -28.98
N GLY A 837 1.05 -19.16 -29.89
CA GLY A 837 1.14 -18.18 -30.98
C GLY A 837 1.69 -16.80 -30.57
N VAL A 838 2.09 -16.62 -29.31
CA VAL A 838 2.72 -15.38 -28.81
C VAL A 838 4.20 -15.63 -28.55
N ASP A 839 5.05 -14.67 -28.89
CA ASP A 839 6.48 -14.72 -28.55
C ASP A 839 6.66 -14.50 -27.04
N PRO A 840 7.10 -15.51 -26.27
CA PRO A 840 7.19 -15.41 -24.82
C PRO A 840 8.20 -14.35 -24.37
N TYR A 841 9.23 -14.06 -25.17
CA TYR A 841 10.26 -13.07 -24.82
C TYR A 841 9.75 -11.64 -24.94
N LYS A 842 8.97 -11.35 -25.99
CA LYS A 842 8.33 -10.03 -26.16
C LYS A 842 7.27 -9.79 -25.10
N LEU A 843 6.50 -10.83 -24.76
CA LEU A 843 5.49 -10.73 -23.71
C LEU A 843 6.13 -10.54 -22.33
N GLU A 844 7.20 -11.27 -22.02
CA GLU A 844 7.99 -11.07 -20.80
C GLU A 844 8.55 -9.65 -20.69
N GLU A 845 9.09 -9.12 -21.80
CA GLU A 845 9.62 -7.76 -21.87
C GLU A 845 8.52 -6.71 -21.62
N TRP A 846 7.36 -6.87 -22.25
CA TRP A 846 6.20 -5.99 -22.02
C TRP A 846 5.70 -6.04 -20.56
N VAL A 847 5.64 -7.22 -19.94
CA VAL A 847 5.28 -7.37 -18.52
C VAL A 847 6.30 -6.62 -17.66
N LYS A 848 7.59 -6.86 -17.90
CA LYS A 848 8.67 -6.21 -17.16
C LYS A 848 8.59 -4.68 -17.27
N GLU A 849 8.41 -4.15 -18.47
CA GLU A 849 8.28 -2.70 -18.69
C GLU A 849 7.05 -2.14 -17.98
N THR A 850 5.91 -2.81 -18.11
CA THR A 850 4.65 -2.40 -17.46
C THR A 850 4.82 -2.27 -15.96
N ILE A 851 5.42 -3.28 -15.32
CA ILE A 851 5.67 -3.26 -13.88
C ILE A 851 6.70 -2.16 -13.51
N LEU A 852 7.78 -2.05 -14.29
CA LEU A 852 8.85 -1.09 -14.00
C LEU A 852 8.37 0.36 -14.05
N THR A 853 7.42 0.69 -14.94
CA THR A 853 6.86 2.05 -15.02
C THR A 853 6.06 2.49 -13.79
N GLU A 854 5.62 1.54 -12.96
CA GLU A 854 4.91 1.81 -11.71
C GLU A 854 5.84 1.98 -10.50
N PHE A 855 7.11 1.58 -10.61
CA PHE A 855 8.08 1.67 -9.52
C PHE A 855 8.83 3.01 -9.49
N PRO A 856 9.19 3.52 -8.30
CA PRO A 856 10.15 4.61 -8.19
C PRO A 856 11.50 4.23 -8.79
N ALA A 857 12.18 5.19 -9.44
CA ALA A 857 13.40 4.94 -10.23
C ALA A 857 14.59 4.35 -9.44
N HIS A 858 14.60 4.48 -8.11
CA HIS A 858 15.67 3.95 -7.24
C HIS A 858 15.41 2.51 -6.76
N ILE A 859 14.26 1.92 -7.07
CA ILE A 859 13.89 0.56 -6.69
C ILE A 859 14.39 -0.43 -7.76
N SER A 860 15.10 -1.46 -7.31
CA SER A 860 15.50 -2.60 -8.13
C SER A 860 14.41 -3.66 -8.12
N MET A 861 14.03 -4.13 -9.29
CA MET A 861 13.02 -5.17 -9.47
C MET A 861 13.67 -6.49 -9.92
N ILE A 862 13.27 -7.59 -9.30
CA ILE A 862 13.64 -8.95 -9.69
C ILE A 862 12.36 -9.72 -10.00
N ILE A 863 12.24 -10.25 -11.22
CA ILE A 863 11.07 -11.06 -11.59
C ILE A 863 11.40 -12.54 -11.44
N HIS A 864 10.55 -13.26 -10.71
CA HIS A 864 10.61 -14.70 -10.50
C HIS A 864 9.50 -15.37 -11.29
N TRP A 865 9.87 -16.00 -12.40
CA TRP A 865 8.98 -16.81 -13.22
C TRP A 865 8.89 -18.23 -12.65
N MET A 866 7.84 -18.50 -11.89
CA MET A 866 7.62 -19.80 -11.23
C MET A 866 6.69 -20.69 -12.04
N ASP A 867 6.93 -22.00 -12.03
CA ASP A 867 5.95 -22.94 -12.56
C ASP A 867 4.72 -22.97 -11.66
N ARG A 868 3.56 -23.36 -12.22
CA ARG A 868 2.26 -23.29 -11.54
C ARG A 868 2.25 -23.87 -10.13
N GLU A 869 2.80 -25.07 -9.92
CA GLU A 869 2.81 -25.70 -8.59
C GLU A 869 3.66 -24.93 -7.58
N ALA A 870 4.85 -24.48 -8.00
CA ALA A 870 5.73 -23.66 -7.16
C ALA A 870 5.07 -22.31 -6.83
N PHE A 871 4.41 -21.69 -7.80
CA PHE A 871 3.65 -20.45 -7.61
C PHE A 871 2.50 -20.61 -6.62
N LEU A 872 1.72 -21.69 -6.70
CA LEU A 872 0.63 -21.98 -5.75
C LEU A 872 1.15 -22.25 -4.33
N ASN A 873 2.27 -22.96 -4.21
CA ASN A 873 2.93 -23.17 -2.91
C ASN A 873 3.46 -21.86 -2.33
N PHE A 874 4.01 -21.00 -3.17
CA PHE A 874 4.43 -19.65 -2.80
C PHE A 874 3.25 -18.83 -2.30
N ALA A 875 2.13 -18.81 -3.03
CA ALA A 875 0.91 -18.11 -2.68
C ALA A 875 0.36 -18.49 -1.28
N ASN A 876 0.26 -19.80 -1.01
CA ASN A 876 -0.17 -20.30 0.30
C ASN A 876 0.80 -19.92 1.43
N THR A 877 2.10 -19.87 1.13
CA THR A 877 3.13 -19.45 2.09
C THR A 877 3.07 -17.95 2.35
N TYR A 878 2.86 -17.16 1.30
CA TYR A 878 2.69 -15.71 1.36
C TYR A 878 1.47 -15.32 2.19
N GLN A 879 0.31 -15.96 1.97
CA GLN A 879 -0.89 -15.72 2.77
C GLN A 879 -0.64 -16.00 4.26
N ARG A 880 0.00 -17.12 4.60
CA ARG A 880 0.36 -17.43 6.00
C ARG A 880 1.33 -16.41 6.59
N TRP A 881 2.34 -15.99 5.81
CA TRP A 881 3.32 -14.99 6.25
C TRP A 881 2.67 -13.63 6.51
N GLN A 882 1.80 -13.15 5.61
CA GLN A 882 1.07 -11.90 5.81
C GLN A 882 0.09 -11.98 6.99
N ASN A 883 -0.72 -13.03 7.07
CA ASN A 883 -1.73 -13.17 8.14
C ASN A 883 -1.12 -13.28 9.54
N ASN A 884 0.14 -13.72 9.67
CA ASN A 884 0.84 -13.78 10.94
C ASN A 884 1.49 -12.44 11.37
N GLY A 885 1.23 -11.34 10.65
CA GLY A 885 1.81 -10.01 10.92
C GLY A 885 3.24 -9.84 10.37
N THR A 886 3.65 -10.68 9.41
CA THR A 886 4.99 -10.72 8.79
C THR A 886 6.23 -10.96 9.68
N PRO A 887 6.16 -11.59 10.88
CA PRO A 887 7.36 -11.96 11.61
C PRO A 887 8.16 -13.00 10.80
N LEU A 888 9.48 -12.96 10.94
CA LEU A 888 10.38 -13.86 10.24
C LEU A 888 10.32 -15.30 10.79
N GLY A 889 9.32 -16.10 10.44
CA GLY A 889 9.21 -17.54 10.80
C GLY A 889 9.66 -18.47 9.68
N ASP A 890 9.37 -19.78 9.80
CA ASP A 890 9.62 -20.76 8.73
C ASP A 890 8.97 -20.35 7.39
N ALA A 891 7.81 -19.69 7.44
CA ALA A 891 7.16 -19.13 6.25
C ALA A 891 8.02 -18.04 5.56
N ALA A 892 8.67 -17.16 6.33
CA ALA A 892 9.55 -16.14 5.77
C ALA A 892 10.85 -16.73 5.20
N TYR A 893 11.41 -17.76 5.85
CA TYR A 893 12.54 -18.50 5.28
C TYR A 893 12.16 -19.28 4.02
N SER A 894 10.96 -19.85 3.95
CA SER A 894 10.43 -20.46 2.73
C SER A 894 10.28 -19.43 1.59
N ILE A 895 9.85 -18.20 1.91
CA ILE A 895 9.85 -17.09 0.94
C ILE A 895 11.28 -16.72 0.53
N LEU A 896 12.21 -16.53 1.48
CA LEU A 896 13.63 -16.24 1.18
C LEU A 896 14.24 -17.31 0.25
N GLU A 897 13.96 -18.58 0.51
CA GLU A 897 14.46 -19.70 -0.30
C GLU A 897 13.83 -19.72 -1.69
N SER A 898 12.50 -19.54 -1.76
CA SER A 898 11.75 -19.44 -3.02
C SER A 898 12.24 -18.28 -3.90
N LEU A 899 12.61 -17.15 -3.28
CA LEU A 899 13.19 -15.98 -3.94
C LEU A 899 14.71 -16.09 -4.13
N THR A 900 15.32 -17.23 -3.81
CA THR A 900 16.75 -17.47 -3.97
C THR A 900 17.67 -16.50 -3.21
N LEU A 901 17.20 -15.96 -2.08
CA LEU A 901 17.95 -15.02 -1.24
C LEU A 901 18.79 -15.71 -0.18
N GLY A 902 18.25 -16.78 0.41
CA GLY A 902 18.92 -17.59 1.41
C GLY A 902 17.94 -18.56 2.08
N LYS A 903 18.44 -19.31 3.06
CA LYS A 903 17.72 -20.41 3.72
C LYS A 903 17.98 -20.39 5.23
N LEU A 904 17.10 -21.05 5.98
CA LEU A 904 17.25 -21.23 7.42
C LEU A 904 18.59 -21.96 7.73
N PRO A 905 19.42 -21.46 8.66
CA PRO A 905 20.68 -22.12 9.01
C PRO A 905 20.46 -23.55 9.54
N SER A 906 20.98 -24.56 8.84
CA SER A 906 20.82 -25.96 9.25
C SER A 906 21.68 -26.33 10.47
N ALA A 907 21.12 -27.11 11.40
CA ALA A 907 21.87 -27.77 12.48
C ALA A 907 22.46 -29.14 12.05
N LEU A 908 21.95 -29.74 10.97
CA LEU A 908 22.34 -31.06 10.46
C LEU A 908 22.92 -30.93 9.05
N LYS A 909 24.24 -31.10 8.90
CA LYS A 909 24.85 -31.31 7.58
C LYS A 909 24.51 -32.72 7.09
N GLY A 910 23.68 -32.83 6.05
CA GLY A 910 23.50 -34.09 5.29
C GLY A 910 22.12 -34.75 5.28
N VAL A 911 21.07 -34.17 5.87
CA VAL A 911 19.71 -34.77 5.80
C VAL A 911 18.92 -34.30 4.58
N GLY A 912 19.21 -33.10 4.06
CA GLY A 912 18.52 -32.52 2.90
C GLY A 912 18.85 -33.15 1.54
N THR A 913 19.62 -34.24 1.50
CA THR A 913 20.07 -34.88 0.25
C THR A 913 19.34 -36.19 -0.08
N MET A 914 18.39 -36.60 0.77
CA MET A 914 17.72 -37.88 0.62
C MET A 914 16.72 -37.91 -0.56
N ARG A 915 16.70 -38.97 -1.38
CA ARG A 915 15.98 -39.07 -2.67
C ARG A 915 15.06 -40.30 -2.78
N ILE A 916 14.11 -40.26 -3.71
CA ILE A 916 13.28 -41.43 -4.05
C ILE A 916 14.13 -42.42 -4.85
N ALA A 917 14.09 -43.71 -4.49
CA ALA A 917 14.84 -44.76 -5.19
C ALA A 917 14.35 -44.94 -6.63
N THR A 918 15.28 -44.99 -7.61
CA THR A 918 14.96 -45.46 -8.97
C THR A 918 14.63 -46.94 -8.98
N SER A 919 14.02 -47.46 -10.05
CA SER A 919 13.66 -48.89 -10.13
C SER A 919 14.86 -49.83 -9.95
N SER A 920 16.05 -49.48 -10.46
CA SER A 920 17.26 -50.28 -10.24
C SER A 920 17.80 -50.16 -8.82
N GLN A 921 17.73 -48.96 -8.22
CA GLN A 921 18.13 -48.74 -6.82
C GLN A 921 17.17 -49.41 -5.85
N ARG A 922 15.88 -49.53 -6.21
CA ARG A 922 14.91 -50.34 -5.47
C ARG A 922 15.36 -51.80 -5.44
N GLU A 923 15.67 -52.41 -6.58
CA GLU A 923 16.16 -53.80 -6.60
C GLU A 923 17.45 -53.97 -5.77
N GLU A 924 18.36 -52.98 -5.82
CA GLU A 924 19.60 -52.98 -5.02
C GLU A 924 19.36 -52.90 -3.51
N VAL A 925 18.28 -52.21 -3.11
CA VAL A 925 18.00 -51.86 -1.72
C VAL A 925 17.01 -52.80 -1.06
N VAL A 926 15.95 -53.20 -1.76
CA VAL A 926 14.90 -54.08 -1.24
C VAL A 926 14.88 -55.48 -1.87
N GLY A 927 15.77 -55.78 -2.80
CA GLY A 927 15.78 -57.02 -3.57
C GLY A 927 14.65 -57.07 -4.61
N SER A 928 14.74 -57.97 -5.60
CA SER A 928 13.76 -58.09 -6.69
C SER A 928 12.34 -58.43 -6.22
N ASN A 929 12.20 -58.97 -5.00
CA ASN A 929 10.94 -59.38 -4.39
C ASN A 929 10.49 -58.44 -3.24
N GLY A 930 11.25 -57.39 -2.90
CA GLY A 930 10.87 -56.35 -1.92
C GLY A 930 10.96 -56.75 -0.43
N ASP A 931 11.61 -57.86 -0.14
CA ASP A 931 11.67 -58.57 1.16
C ASP A 931 13.05 -58.51 1.83
N GLN A 932 14.01 -57.78 1.26
CA GLN A 932 15.30 -57.47 1.89
C GLN A 932 15.41 -55.96 2.21
N TRP A 933 16.30 -55.55 3.10
CA TRP A 933 16.62 -54.14 3.34
C TRP A 933 18.13 -53.97 3.45
N ASN A 934 18.75 -53.40 2.43
CA ASN A 934 20.17 -53.07 2.41
C ASN A 934 20.37 -51.64 2.91
N THR A 935 20.52 -51.50 4.23
CA THR A 935 20.75 -50.21 4.91
C THR A 935 22.00 -49.49 4.44
N ASP A 936 23.04 -50.22 4.01
CA ASP A 936 24.25 -49.62 3.43
C ASP A 936 23.95 -49.02 2.05
N GLY A 937 23.15 -49.71 1.23
CA GLY A 937 22.65 -49.20 -0.05
C GLY A 937 21.78 -47.95 0.10
N ILE A 938 20.94 -47.86 1.15
CA ILE A 938 20.12 -46.68 1.46
C ILE A 938 20.97 -45.50 1.92
N THR A 939 21.94 -45.78 2.78
CA THR A 939 22.84 -44.75 3.33
C THR A 939 23.80 -44.23 2.26
N GLN A 940 24.33 -45.11 1.41
CA GLN A 940 25.25 -44.77 0.32
C GLN A 940 24.54 -44.07 -0.85
N ASN A 941 23.29 -44.42 -1.11
CA ASN A 941 22.46 -43.73 -2.09
C ASN A 941 21.68 -42.55 -1.52
N GLU A 942 21.72 -42.30 -0.22
CA GLU A 942 20.94 -41.26 0.45
C GLU A 942 19.46 -41.34 0.03
N LEU A 943 18.78 -42.46 0.30
CA LEU A 943 17.39 -42.68 -0.13
C LEU A 943 16.40 -42.30 0.98
N PHE A 944 15.46 -41.38 0.69
CA PHE A 944 14.39 -40.96 1.59
C PHE A 944 13.19 -41.90 1.54
N TYR A 945 12.88 -42.41 0.34
CA TYR A 945 11.68 -43.20 0.09
C TYR A 945 11.95 -44.25 -1.00
N VAL A 946 11.56 -45.49 -0.74
CA VAL A 946 11.60 -46.59 -1.72
C VAL A 946 10.15 -46.91 -2.10
N PRO A 947 9.71 -46.64 -3.34
CA PRO A 947 8.33 -46.90 -3.75
C PRO A 947 7.97 -48.38 -3.62
N LYS A 948 6.78 -48.67 -3.09
CA LYS A 948 6.16 -50.00 -3.23
C LYS A 948 5.65 -50.13 -4.66
N GLU A 949 5.74 -51.34 -5.23
CA GLU A 949 5.29 -51.63 -6.60
C GLU A 949 3.90 -51.05 -6.86
N SER A 950 3.75 -50.37 -8.00
CA SER A 950 2.48 -49.89 -8.55
C SER A 950 1.62 -51.04 -9.04
#